data_AF-A0A1I5TTC2-F1
#
_entry.id   AF-A0A1I5TTC2-F1
#
_cell.length_a   1.000
_cell.length_b   1.000
_cell.length_c   1.000
_cell.angle_alpha   90.00
_cell.angle_beta   90.00
_cell.angle_gamma   90.00
#
_symmetry.space_group_name_H-M   'P 1'
#
loop_
_entity.id
_entity.type
_entity.pdbx_description
1 polymer ?
#
loop_
_entity_poly.entity_id
_entity_poly.type
_entity_poly.pdbx_seq_one_letter_code
_entity_poly.pdbx_strand_id
1 'polypeptide(L)'
;MTGQHDAAEAALAQAFRDEWSAVVATLIRVTGDWDLAEECAQEAFALAVRTWPRDGVPDRPGAWLTTAARNRAVDRLRRASAGADKVREAALLAVPDEPAAGHSGVGALDDDRLRLIFTCCHPALAFEAQVALALRTLVGLSTAEIARAFLVSESTMSQRLVRVKRKIRAAGIPYRVPPAQLLPERTAAVLGVLYLLFNEGYSASEGDDLQRPGLAAEAIRLARLLHSLMPDESEATGLLALLLLQHARHGTRNGSDGELIPLEEQDRGQWDAAAITEGTALLEGALRRRSPGPYQVQAAIAACHAGAARAEDTDWAQIAGLYLQLRRYRPGPVAELNRAVAVGMAVGPEAGLALADRLAEDLTGYHLLPATRADFLRRLGRTEEAQVAYTEALALAPTGAERSYLRRRLSEISSPEVSVSASSVRREGTTDSGRTAMITKTLRAPGAQIHYDVAGSGPLLLLVPGGPADATAFAALRPCLAGRYTVVTFDPRGISRSRTTDLDDDLVGQHAEDVQRLLTELDAGPVSVLANSGGAITMLEHATRYPGAVRTLVAHEPPVSRYLGDLLADFPDIPAIYREQGVDAAVGAFMAASGFEIPPPPEHPTAEEIEQGKRMRGNFEVFFGRLMGAIGAWEPDLEALAAADTRIVVAVGDAAGTPAYEAGVGLARALGSEPVLFPGDHGGFAAEPEAFAVRLAETLNAEN
;
A
#
# COMPACT_ATOMS: atom_id res chain seq x y z
N MET A 1 38.03 -3.36 20.16
CA MET A 1 37.10 -2.23 20.37
C MET A 1 35.86 -2.33 19.49
N THR A 2 35.97 -2.68 18.21
CA THR A 2 34.81 -2.89 17.30
C THR A 2 33.81 -3.92 17.82
N GLY A 3 34.25 -5.12 18.24
CA GLY A 3 33.31 -6.15 18.74
C GLY A 3 32.56 -5.83 20.05
N GLN A 4 33.05 -4.90 20.88
CA GLN A 4 32.31 -4.41 22.06
C GLN A 4 31.31 -3.32 21.69
N HIS A 5 31.59 -2.55 20.63
CA HIS A 5 30.68 -1.56 20.08
C HIS A 5 29.48 -2.24 19.42
N ASP A 6 29.73 -3.24 18.58
CA ASP A 6 28.69 -4.01 17.89
C ASP A 6 27.79 -4.78 18.88
N ALA A 7 28.39 -5.35 19.95
CA ALA A 7 27.62 -6.02 21.01
C ALA A 7 26.76 -5.05 21.83
N ALA A 8 27.27 -3.85 22.12
CA ALA A 8 26.50 -2.83 22.83
C ALA A 8 25.35 -2.26 21.96
N GLU A 9 25.59 -2.10 20.65
CA GLU A 9 24.59 -1.65 19.69
C GLU A 9 23.47 -2.68 19.50
N ALA A 10 23.82 -3.97 19.36
CA ALA A 10 22.85 -5.05 19.30
C ALA A 10 22.02 -5.18 20.60
N ALA A 11 22.68 -5.07 21.77
CA ALA A 11 22.00 -5.10 23.06
C ALA A 11 21.08 -3.90 23.27
N LEU A 12 21.46 -2.72 22.76
CA LEU A 12 20.63 -1.52 22.82
C LEU A 12 19.43 -1.62 21.89
N ALA A 13 19.61 -2.12 20.66
CA ALA A 13 18.51 -2.38 19.74
C ALA A 13 17.51 -3.39 20.34
N GLN A 14 18.02 -4.43 21.01
CA GLN A 14 17.18 -5.39 21.73
C GLN A 14 16.46 -4.75 22.91
N ALA A 15 17.17 -3.99 23.76
CA ALA A 15 16.55 -3.28 24.89
C ALA A 15 15.51 -2.25 24.43
N PHE A 16 15.70 -1.59 23.29
CA PHE A 16 14.71 -0.68 22.73
C PHE A 16 13.43 -1.42 22.34
N ARG A 17 13.55 -2.58 21.68
CA ARG A 17 12.40 -3.43 21.32
C ARG A 17 11.67 -3.97 22.55
N ASP A 18 12.41 -4.40 23.57
CA ASP A 18 11.85 -5.14 24.69
C ASP A 18 11.36 -4.22 25.83
N GLU A 19 12.05 -3.11 26.09
CA GLU A 19 11.90 -2.34 27.33
C GLU A 19 11.23 -0.97 27.14
N TRP A 20 11.19 -0.43 25.91
CA TRP A 20 10.66 0.92 25.64
C TRP A 20 9.28 1.16 26.27
N SER A 21 8.32 0.27 26.01
CA SER A 21 6.95 0.41 26.50
C SER A 21 6.83 0.25 28.01
N ALA A 22 7.70 -0.54 28.65
CA ALA A 22 7.73 -0.67 30.10
C ALA A 22 8.28 0.61 30.77
N VAL A 23 9.36 1.17 30.22
CA VAL A 23 9.97 2.42 30.68
C VAL A 23 8.97 3.58 30.57
N VAL A 24 8.33 3.73 29.40
CA VAL A 24 7.33 4.79 29.16
C VAL A 24 6.12 4.63 30.06
N ALA A 25 5.57 3.42 30.20
CA ALA A 25 4.43 3.14 31.09
C ALA A 25 4.75 3.49 32.55
N THR A 26 5.92 3.06 33.04
CA THR A 26 6.40 3.40 34.39
C THR A 26 6.52 4.91 34.58
N LEU A 27 7.06 5.62 33.59
CA LEU A 27 7.19 7.08 33.67
C LEU A 27 5.84 7.79 33.63
N ILE A 28 4.88 7.35 32.80
CA ILE A 28 3.52 7.92 32.79
C ILE A 28 2.85 7.76 34.16
N ARG A 29 2.98 6.59 34.80
CA ARG A 29 2.46 6.36 36.17
C ARG A 29 3.01 7.39 37.15
N VAL A 30 4.30 7.64 37.05
CA VAL A 30 5.08 8.39 38.03
C VAL A 30 4.95 9.90 37.79
N THR A 31 5.00 10.37 36.53
CA THR A 31 4.90 11.80 36.17
C THR A 31 3.47 12.29 35.94
N GLY A 32 2.53 11.41 35.58
CA GLY A 32 1.19 11.80 35.10
C GLY A 32 1.19 12.54 33.75
N ASP A 33 2.36 12.71 33.11
CA ASP A 33 2.54 13.47 31.87
C ASP A 33 3.23 12.61 30.80
N TRP A 34 2.49 12.36 29.72
CA TRP A 34 2.87 11.47 28.62
C TRP A 34 4.02 12.02 27.79
N ASP A 35 4.00 13.32 27.52
CA ASP A 35 5.02 13.95 26.68
C ASP A 35 6.33 14.02 27.47
N LEU A 36 6.25 14.33 28.77
CA LEU A 36 7.41 14.27 29.65
C LEU A 36 7.96 12.84 29.76
N ALA A 37 7.09 11.83 29.87
CA ALA A 37 7.50 10.43 29.97
C ALA A 37 8.22 9.94 28.71
N GLU A 38 7.67 10.20 27.52
CA GLU A 38 8.30 9.82 26.25
C GLU A 38 9.63 10.54 26.05
N GLU A 39 9.71 11.86 26.27
CA GLU A 39 10.95 12.60 26.10
C GLU A 39 12.04 12.15 27.07
N CYS A 40 11.71 11.85 28.33
CA CYS A 40 12.67 11.34 29.29
C CYS A 40 13.12 9.90 28.98
N ALA A 41 12.25 9.06 28.43
CA ALA A 41 12.63 7.76 27.92
C ALA A 41 13.61 7.89 26.73
N GLN A 42 13.31 8.76 25.74
CA GLN A 42 14.21 9.04 24.61
C GLN A 42 15.59 9.52 25.08
N GLU A 43 15.63 10.44 26.04
CA GLU A 43 16.90 10.93 26.61
C GLU A 43 17.68 9.83 27.34
N ALA A 44 17.00 8.87 27.98
CA ALA A 44 17.63 7.71 28.62
C ALA A 44 18.23 6.74 27.59
N PHE A 45 17.52 6.46 26.50
CA PHE A 45 18.05 5.66 25.39
C PHE A 45 19.22 6.38 24.69
N ALA A 46 19.12 7.69 24.45
CA ALA A 46 20.21 8.49 23.92
C ALA A 46 21.43 8.53 24.85
N LEU A 47 21.23 8.41 26.17
CA LEU A 47 22.31 8.26 27.12
C LEU A 47 22.96 6.87 26.99
N ALA A 48 22.16 5.80 26.88
CA ALA A 48 22.65 4.44 26.69
C ALA A 48 23.52 4.29 25.42
N VAL A 49 23.13 4.92 24.29
CA VAL A 49 23.95 4.98 23.05
C VAL A 49 25.36 5.49 23.34
N ARG A 50 25.49 6.48 24.23
CA ARG A 50 26.78 7.09 24.55
C ARG A 50 27.56 6.32 25.62
N THR A 51 26.87 5.72 26.60
CA THR A 51 27.52 5.15 27.79
C THR A 51 27.81 3.66 27.64
N TRP A 52 26.92 2.85 27.08
CA TRP A 52 27.09 1.39 27.04
C TRP A 52 28.30 0.93 26.22
N PRO A 53 28.64 1.56 25.07
CA PRO A 53 29.86 1.18 24.34
C PRO A 53 31.16 1.48 25.10
N ARG A 54 31.12 2.41 26.06
CA ARG A 54 32.28 2.81 26.88
C ARG A 54 32.34 2.04 28.20
N ASP A 55 31.21 1.90 28.87
CA ASP A 55 31.09 1.43 30.26
C ASP A 55 30.63 -0.04 30.34
N GLY A 56 30.25 -0.64 29.21
CA GLY A 56 29.66 -1.97 29.13
C GLY A 56 28.12 -1.92 29.21
N VAL A 57 27.47 -2.96 28.67
CA VAL A 57 26.02 -3.13 28.76
C VAL A 57 25.67 -3.57 30.20
N PRO A 58 24.73 -2.89 30.89
CA PRO A 58 24.29 -3.29 32.22
C PRO A 58 23.66 -4.69 32.23
N ASP A 59 23.84 -5.46 33.30
CA ASP A 59 23.21 -6.79 33.47
C ASP A 59 21.68 -6.75 33.42
N ARG A 60 21.09 -5.59 33.76
CA ARG A 60 19.64 -5.32 33.71
C ARG A 60 19.36 -4.03 32.92
N PRO A 61 19.36 -4.07 31.57
CA PRO A 61 19.18 -2.90 30.72
C PRO A 61 17.91 -2.11 31.01
N GLY A 62 16.75 -2.77 31.14
CA GLY A 62 15.46 -2.11 31.41
C GLY A 62 15.41 -1.36 32.74
N ALA A 63 16.02 -1.91 33.79
CA ALA A 63 16.10 -1.25 35.09
C ALA A 63 16.98 0.02 35.01
N TRP A 64 18.12 -0.08 34.33
CA TRP A 64 19.00 1.06 34.11
C TRP A 64 18.30 2.18 33.32
N LEU A 65 17.60 1.84 32.24
CA LEU A 65 16.86 2.79 31.40
C LEU A 65 15.73 3.46 32.18
N THR A 66 14.98 2.70 32.99
CA THR A 66 13.91 3.24 33.85
C THR A 66 14.45 4.24 34.87
N THR A 67 15.57 3.91 35.52
CA THR A 67 16.23 4.80 36.48
C THR A 67 16.76 6.06 35.80
N ALA A 68 17.43 5.94 34.65
CA ALA A 68 17.94 7.07 33.90
C ALA A 68 16.82 8.02 33.44
N ALA A 69 15.72 7.46 32.92
CA ALA A 69 14.55 8.23 32.51
C ALA A 69 13.89 8.95 33.70
N ARG A 70 13.73 8.26 34.84
CA ARG A 70 13.16 8.84 36.07
C ARG A 70 13.98 10.00 36.59
N ASN A 71 15.30 9.83 36.70
CA ASN A 71 16.20 10.91 37.14
C ASN A 71 16.05 12.14 36.23
N ARG A 72 15.91 11.91 34.93
CA ARG A 72 15.76 12.99 33.96
C ARG A 72 14.41 13.71 34.06
N ALA A 73 13.34 12.98 34.37
CA ALA A 73 12.03 13.54 34.65
C ALA A 73 12.05 14.40 35.92
N VAL A 74 12.69 13.91 37.00
CA VAL A 74 12.90 14.67 38.25
C VAL A 74 13.67 15.96 37.98
N ASP A 75 14.75 15.91 37.20
CA ASP A 75 15.56 17.09 36.86
C ASP A 75 14.78 18.14 36.07
N ARG A 76 13.90 17.71 35.15
CA ARG A 76 13.05 18.62 34.37
C ARG A 76 11.97 19.24 35.22
N LEU A 77 11.32 18.46 36.10
CA LEU A 77 10.30 18.99 37.01
C LEU A 77 10.90 19.96 38.04
N ARG A 78 12.13 19.71 38.50
CA ARG A 78 12.90 20.66 39.31
C ARG A 78 13.20 21.96 38.56
N ARG A 79 13.65 21.88 37.30
CA ARG A 79 13.96 23.05 36.46
C ARG A 79 12.73 23.87 36.03
N ALA A 80 11.59 23.22 35.83
CA ALA A 80 10.34 23.87 35.41
C ALA A 80 9.58 24.55 36.58
N SER A 81 10.07 24.43 37.82
CA SER A 81 9.32 24.84 39.02
C SER A 81 9.91 26.06 39.71
N ALA A 82 9.22 27.20 39.59
CA ALA A 82 9.32 28.32 40.53
C ALA A 82 8.19 28.33 41.59
N GLY A 83 7.42 27.23 41.74
CA GLY A 83 6.26 27.14 42.65
C GLY A 83 6.24 25.89 43.53
N ALA A 84 5.72 26.01 44.76
CA ALA A 84 5.77 25.00 45.82
C ALA A 84 5.02 23.69 45.51
N ASP A 85 3.95 23.72 44.71
CA ASP A 85 3.14 22.53 44.40
C ASP A 85 3.90 21.51 43.53
N LYS A 86 4.70 21.97 42.57
CA LYS A 86 5.48 21.09 41.68
C LYS A 86 6.77 20.57 42.33
N VAL A 87 7.29 21.27 43.35
CA VAL A 87 8.39 20.76 44.19
C VAL A 87 7.92 19.56 45.03
N ARG A 88 6.64 19.56 45.46
CA ARG A 88 6.02 18.41 46.15
C ARG A 88 5.80 17.22 45.22
N GLU A 89 5.39 17.46 43.98
CA GLU A 89 5.34 16.42 42.93
C GLU A 89 6.72 15.82 42.67
N ALA A 90 7.77 16.64 42.49
CA ALA A 90 9.14 16.16 42.31
C ALA A 90 9.68 15.35 43.51
N ALA A 91 9.22 15.63 44.74
CA ALA A 91 9.57 14.87 45.93
C ALA A 91 8.86 13.50 45.99
N LEU A 92 7.63 13.39 45.46
CA LEU A 92 6.90 12.11 45.34
C LEU A 92 7.60 11.14 44.36
N LEU A 93 8.28 11.67 43.33
CA LEU A 93 9.08 10.88 42.37
C LEU A 93 10.42 10.37 42.94
N ALA A 94 10.87 10.96 44.06
CA ALA A 94 12.18 10.69 44.67
C ALA A 94 12.12 9.60 45.76
N VAL A 95 10.92 9.09 46.09
CA VAL A 95 10.76 7.94 46.97
C VAL A 95 11.08 6.67 46.17
N PRO A 96 12.02 5.83 46.60
CA PRO A 96 12.26 4.56 45.94
C PRO A 96 11.08 3.61 46.24
N ASP A 97 10.33 3.22 45.20
CA ASP A 97 9.68 1.91 45.23
C ASP A 97 10.79 0.85 45.28
N GLU A 98 10.65 -0.14 46.17
CA GLU A 98 11.57 -1.28 46.27
C GLU A 98 11.85 -1.88 44.88
N PRO A 99 13.07 -2.43 44.65
CA PRO A 99 13.43 -2.96 43.35
C PRO A 99 12.36 -3.95 42.90
N ALA A 100 11.83 -3.75 41.69
CA ALA A 100 10.93 -4.67 41.02
C ALA A 100 11.55 -6.08 41.08
N ALA A 101 11.05 -6.87 42.04
CA ALA A 101 11.44 -8.25 42.21
C ALA A 101 11.12 -8.97 40.90
N GLY A 102 11.99 -9.91 40.53
CA GLY A 102 12.05 -10.50 39.21
C GLY A 102 10.72 -10.99 38.63
N HIS A 103 10.70 -11.05 37.30
CA HIS A 103 9.72 -11.75 36.47
C HIS A 103 9.66 -13.26 36.77
N SER A 104 9.17 -13.61 37.95
CA SER A 104 8.86 -14.96 38.36
C SER A 104 7.91 -14.91 39.56
N GLY A 105 6.61 -14.88 39.29
CA GLY A 105 5.60 -15.02 40.35
C GLY A 105 4.33 -14.22 40.08
N VAL A 106 3.21 -14.93 40.01
CA VAL A 106 1.85 -14.43 39.86
C VAL A 106 1.52 -13.41 40.95
N GLY A 107 1.62 -12.12 40.62
CA GLY A 107 1.07 -11.00 41.38
C GLY A 107 0.09 -10.25 40.47
N ALA A 108 -1.15 -10.72 40.41
CA ALA A 108 -2.21 -10.07 39.65
C ALA A 108 -2.45 -8.65 40.20
N LEU A 109 -2.43 -7.64 39.32
CA LEU A 109 -2.85 -6.23 39.53
C LEU A 109 -1.78 -5.12 39.52
N ASP A 110 -0.53 -5.37 39.11
CA ASP A 110 0.47 -4.28 39.02
C ASP A 110 1.21 -4.12 37.68
N ASP A 111 0.60 -4.60 36.59
CA ASP A 111 1.20 -4.43 35.27
C ASP A 111 0.92 -3.03 34.68
N ASP A 112 1.96 -2.19 34.66
CA ASP A 112 1.91 -0.83 34.09
C ASP A 112 1.51 -0.84 32.60
N ARG A 113 1.85 -1.88 31.82
CA ARG A 113 1.40 -1.98 30.42
C ARG A 113 -0.09 -2.24 30.35
N LEU A 114 -0.65 -3.15 31.17
CA LEU A 114 -2.10 -3.38 31.24
C LEU A 114 -2.86 -2.12 31.68
N ARG A 115 -2.33 -1.39 32.68
CA ARG A 115 -2.87 -0.07 33.10
C ARG A 115 -2.89 0.93 31.94
N LEU A 116 -1.81 0.98 31.16
CA LEU A 116 -1.69 1.81 29.97
C LEU A 116 -2.74 1.43 28.91
N ILE A 117 -2.96 0.13 28.64
CA ILE A 117 -4.00 -0.32 27.69
C ILE A 117 -5.38 0.17 28.13
N PHE A 118 -5.76 -0.03 29.39
CA PHE A 118 -7.06 0.42 29.90
C PHE A 118 -7.21 1.94 29.89
N THR A 119 -6.10 2.67 30.07
CA THR A 119 -6.07 4.14 29.97
C THR A 119 -6.29 4.59 28.52
N CYS A 120 -5.60 3.96 27.56
CA CYS A 120 -5.79 4.21 26.13
C CYS A 120 -7.20 3.84 25.67
N CYS A 121 -7.80 2.78 26.22
CA CYS A 121 -9.13 2.29 25.85
C CYS A 121 -10.29 3.00 26.60
N HIS A 122 -10.11 4.28 26.97
CA HIS A 122 -11.14 5.05 27.68
C HIS A 122 -12.30 5.45 26.73
N PRO A 123 -13.58 5.25 27.09
CA PRO A 123 -14.73 5.53 26.21
C PRO A 123 -14.86 7.00 25.78
N ALA A 124 -14.20 7.91 26.48
CA ALA A 124 -14.11 9.33 26.11
C ALA A 124 -13.29 9.57 24.81
N LEU A 125 -12.51 8.58 24.36
CA LEU A 125 -11.70 8.63 23.14
C LEU A 125 -12.41 7.84 22.03
N ALA A 126 -12.31 8.30 20.78
CA ALA A 126 -12.82 7.52 19.64
C ALA A 126 -12.02 6.23 19.48
N PHE A 127 -12.67 5.14 19.09
CA PHE A 127 -12.09 3.78 19.06
C PHE A 127 -10.78 3.71 18.26
N GLU A 128 -10.75 4.31 17.08
CA GLU A 128 -9.58 4.38 16.21
C GLU A 128 -8.41 5.11 16.89
N ALA A 129 -8.73 6.10 17.71
CA ALA A 129 -7.78 6.89 18.48
C ALA A 129 -7.25 6.13 19.70
N GLN A 130 -8.09 5.30 20.33
CA GLN A 130 -7.68 4.37 21.40
C GLN A 130 -6.66 3.36 20.88
N VAL A 131 -6.98 2.75 19.74
CA VAL A 131 -6.14 1.74 19.08
C VAL A 131 -4.82 2.36 18.61
N ALA A 132 -4.87 3.50 17.91
CA ALA A 132 -3.64 4.18 17.43
C ALA A 132 -2.70 4.57 18.59
N LEU A 133 -3.24 5.11 19.69
CA LEU A 133 -2.42 5.47 20.86
C LEU A 133 -1.81 4.23 21.52
N ALA A 134 -2.59 3.16 21.67
CA ALA A 134 -2.11 1.91 22.24
C ALA A 134 -1.00 1.28 21.38
N LEU A 135 -1.17 1.26 20.05
CA LEU A 135 -0.16 0.77 19.12
C LEU A 135 1.14 1.59 19.20
N ARG A 136 1.05 2.92 19.24
CA ARG A 136 2.22 3.81 19.36
C ARG A 136 2.99 3.59 20.66
N THR A 137 2.27 3.41 21.77
CA THR A 137 2.86 3.45 23.12
C THR A 137 3.27 2.08 23.64
N LEU A 138 2.58 1.01 23.24
CA LEU A 138 2.84 -0.36 23.71
C LEU A 138 3.70 -1.16 22.74
N VAL A 139 3.47 -0.99 21.44
CA VAL A 139 4.14 -1.75 20.36
C VAL A 139 5.39 -1.00 19.87
N GLY A 140 5.45 0.32 20.07
CA GLY A 140 6.53 1.16 19.55
C GLY A 140 6.44 1.45 18.06
N LEU A 141 5.31 1.14 17.41
CA LEU A 141 5.08 1.41 15.99
C LEU A 141 5.27 2.90 15.69
N SER A 142 5.93 3.19 14.56
CA SER A 142 6.05 4.53 14.00
C SER A 142 4.69 5.12 13.64
N THR A 143 4.61 6.45 13.60
CA THR A 143 3.39 7.13 13.15
C THR A 143 3.04 6.72 11.72
N ALA A 144 4.04 6.49 10.87
CA ALA A 144 3.90 6.00 9.51
C ALA A 144 3.28 4.60 9.44
N GLU A 145 3.79 3.64 10.22
CA GLU A 145 3.24 2.27 10.29
C GLU A 145 1.78 2.29 10.76
N ILE A 146 1.46 3.09 11.78
CA ILE A 146 0.09 3.23 12.28
C ILE A 146 -0.80 3.90 11.22
N ALA A 147 -0.31 4.91 10.49
CA ALA A 147 -1.07 5.58 9.44
C ALA A 147 -1.49 4.62 8.32
N ARG A 148 -0.59 3.74 7.88
CA ARG A 148 -0.87 2.68 6.90
C ARG A 148 -1.93 1.69 7.41
N ALA A 149 -1.81 1.23 8.66
CA ALA A 149 -2.80 0.31 9.25
C ALA A 149 -4.21 0.91 9.30
N PHE A 150 -4.32 2.24 9.37
CA PHE A 150 -5.59 2.97 9.36
C PHE A 150 -5.97 3.54 7.98
N LEU A 151 -5.16 3.28 6.94
CA LEU A 151 -5.35 3.80 5.58
C LEU A 151 -5.51 5.34 5.55
N VAL A 152 -4.69 6.05 6.32
CA VAL A 152 -4.64 7.53 6.34
C VAL A 152 -3.22 8.02 6.11
N SER A 153 -3.04 9.30 5.78
CA SER A 153 -1.70 9.88 5.68
C SER A 153 -0.98 9.93 7.05
N GLU A 154 0.36 9.88 7.04
CA GLU A 154 1.16 10.01 8.27
C GLU A 154 0.88 11.32 9.02
N SER A 155 0.69 12.42 8.29
CA SER A 155 0.31 13.72 8.85
C SER A 155 -1.03 13.66 9.58
N THR A 156 -2.04 13.01 8.98
CA THR A 156 -3.36 12.80 9.60
C THR A 156 -3.24 11.99 10.89
N MET A 157 -2.42 10.93 10.89
CA MET A 157 -2.20 10.10 12.08
C MET A 157 -1.46 10.85 13.18
N SER A 158 -0.42 11.62 12.84
CA SER A 158 0.33 12.45 13.78
C SER A 158 -0.58 13.45 14.51
N GLN A 159 -1.42 14.18 13.76
CA GLN A 159 -2.38 15.11 14.35
C GLN A 159 -3.41 14.39 15.24
N ARG A 160 -3.85 13.18 14.85
CA ARG A 160 -4.78 12.37 15.62
C ARG A 160 -4.19 11.98 16.99
N LEU A 161 -2.93 11.51 17.01
CA LEU A 161 -2.22 11.15 18.25
C LEU A 161 -2.07 12.35 19.19
N VAL A 162 -1.69 13.52 18.67
CA VAL A 162 -1.57 14.76 19.48
C VAL A 162 -2.92 15.16 20.09
N ARG A 163 -4.01 15.13 19.32
CA ARG A 163 -5.36 15.47 19.80
C ARG A 163 -5.82 14.51 20.90
N VAL A 164 -5.52 13.21 20.76
CA VAL A 164 -5.83 12.19 21.76
C VAL A 164 -5.10 12.44 23.07
N LYS A 165 -3.77 12.65 23.03
CA LYS A 165 -2.98 12.95 24.24
C LYS A 165 -3.52 14.19 24.97
N ARG A 166 -3.86 15.24 24.22
CA ARG A 166 -4.50 16.45 24.76
C ARG A 166 -5.85 16.15 25.42
N LYS A 167 -6.68 15.28 24.82
CA LYS A 167 -7.99 14.90 25.36
C LYS A 167 -7.87 14.07 26.65
N ILE A 168 -6.90 13.16 26.74
CA ILE A 168 -6.58 12.42 27.98
C ILE A 168 -6.26 13.39 29.12
N ARG A 169 -5.38 14.36 28.86
CA ARG A 169 -5.00 15.39 29.83
C ARG A 169 -6.18 16.29 30.23
N ALA A 170 -6.93 16.80 29.26
CA ALA A 170 -8.07 17.69 29.51
C ALA A 170 -9.20 17.01 30.29
N ALA A 171 -9.44 15.72 30.04
CA ALA A 171 -10.45 14.93 30.74
C ALA A 171 -9.98 14.35 32.08
N GLY A 172 -8.70 14.55 32.46
CA GLY A 172 -8.16 14.05 33.72
C GLY A 172 -8.25 12.53 33.86
N ILE A 173 -8.08 11.79 32.76
CA ILE A 173 -8.26 10.33 32.74
C ILE A 173 -7.18 9.68 33.62
N PRO A 174 -7.54 8.97 34.70
CA PRO A 174 -6.57 8.42 35.64
C PRO A 174 -5.83 7.23 35.02
N TYR A 175 -4.51 7.21 35.18
CA TYR A 175 -3.66 6.09 34.79
C TYR A 175 -3.82 4.93 35.79
N ARG A 176 -4.81 4.06 35.55
CA ARG A 176 -5.10 2.88 36.37
C ARG A 176 -5.94 1.86 35.60
N VAL A 177 -5.90 0.60 36.03
CA VAL A 177 -6.99 -0.33 35.73
C VAL A 177 -8.25 0.19 36.42
N PRO A 178 -9.36 0.41 35.70
CA PRO A 178 -10.58 0.92 36.32
C PRO A 178 -11.21 -0.16 37.23
N PRO A 179 -12.03 0.24 38.22
CA PRO A 179 -12.73 -0.72 39.07
C PRO A 179 -13.60 -1.66 38.23
N ALA A 180 -13.83 -2.88 38.73
CA ALA A 180 -14.46 -3.98 37.99
C ALA A 180 -15.74 -3.60 37.23
N GLN A 181 -16.59 -2.76 37.83
CA GLN A 181 -17.84 -2.25 37.24
C GLN A 181 -17.67 -1.41 35.96
N LEU A 182 -16.48 -0.84 35.73
CA LEU A 182 -16.15 -0.02 34.55
C LEU A 182 -15.29 -0.76 33.51
N LEU A 183 -14.89 -2.01 33.80
CA LEU A 183 -14.12 -2.83 32.86
C LEU A 183 -14.93 -3.17 31.59
N PRO A 184 -16.22 -3.58 31.67
CA PRO A 184 -16.99 -3.98 30.49
C PRO A 184 -17.05 -2.91 29.39
N GLU A 185 -17.11 -1.63 29.76
CA GLU A 185 -17.16 -0.50 28.81
C GLU A 185 -15.87 -0.36 27.98
N ARG A 186 -14.76 -0.95 28.44
CA ARG A 186 -13.44 -0.86 27.79
C ARG A 186 -12.98 -2.18 27.18
N THR A 187 -13.57 -3.30 27.61
CA THR A 187 -13.19 -4.66 27.22
C THR A 187 -13.03 -4.80 25.71
N ALA A 188 -14.02 -4.39 24.92
CA ALA A 188 -13.98 -4.55 23.46
C ALA A 188 -12.75 -3.90 22.81
N ALA A 189 -12.36 -2.71 23.27
CA ALA A 189 -11.19 -2.00 22.79
C ALA A 189 -9.88 -2.62 23.27
N VAL A 190 -9.81 -3.04 24.54
CA VAL A 190 -8.65 -3.76 25.08
C VAL A 190 -8.40 -5.04 24.29
N LEU A 191 -9.44 -5.83 24.03
CA LEU A 191 -9.33 -7.06 23.23
C LEU A 191 -8.88 -6.76 21.80
N GLY A 192 -9.38 -5.68 21.18
CA GLY A 192 -8.95 -5.23 19.86
C GLY A 192 -7.46 -4.86 19.82
N VAL A 193 -6.98 -4.12 20.81
CA VAL A 193 -5.55 -3.75 20.92
C VAL A 193 -4.67 -4.99 21.09
N LEU A 194 -5.04 -5.91 21.99
CA LEU A 194 -4.28 -7.14 22.22
C LEU A 194 -4.24 -8.03 20.97
N TYR A 195 -5.36 -8.12 20.24
CA TYR A 195 -5.43 -8.85 18.98
C TYR A 195 -4.51 -8.24 17.90
N LEU A 196 -4.50 -6.91 17.77
CA LEU A 196 -3.63 -6.22 16.80
C LEU A 196 -2.14 -6.31 17.19
N LEU A 197 -1.81 -6.18 18.47
CA LEU A 197 -0.46 -6.39 18.99
C LEU A 197 0.03 -7.81 18.66
N PHE A 198 -0.82 -8.81 18.84
CA PHE A 198 -0.49 -10.18 18.45
C PHE A 198 -0.26 -10.33 16.95
N ASN A 199 -1.15 -9.78 16.11
CA ASN A 199 -1.05 -9.90 14.66
C ASN A 199 0.25 -9.30 14.11
N GLU A 200 0.66 -8.14 14.61
CA GLU A 200 1.94 -7.51 14.23
C GLU A 200 3.15 -8.35 14.67
N GLY A 201 3.05 -9.04 15.82
CA GLY A 201 4.06 -10.02 16.24
C GLY A 201 4.07 -11.30 15.41
N TYR A 202 2.91 -11.72 14.93
CA TYR A 202 2.68 -13.02 14.29
C TYR A 202 2.96 -13.04 12.78
N SER A 203 2.72 -11.91 12.11
CA SER A 203 3.07 -11.63 10.72
C SER A 203 3.49 -10.16 10.66
N ALA A 204 4.80 -9.91 10.62
CA ALA A 204 5.31 -8.54 10.58
C ALA A 204 4.83 -7.83 9.31
N SER A 205 4.29 -6.62 9.47
CA SER A 205 3.76 -5.86 8.34
C SER A 205 4.88 -5.34 7.43
N GLU A 206 6.09 -5.16 7.98
CA GLU A 206 7.29 -4.65 7.29
C GLU A 206 8.60 -5.16 7.94
N GLY A 207 9.66 -5.22 7.11
CA GLY A 207 11.01 -5.65 7.49
C GLY A 207 11.42 -6.98 6.83
N ASP A 208 12.69 -7.34 6.98
CA ASP A 208 13.22 -8.63 6.51
C ASP A 208 12.74 -9.81 7.38
N ASP A 209 12.35 -9.53 8.63
CA ASP A 209 11.82 -10.52 9.56
C ASP A 209 10.31 -10.74 9.35
N LEU A 210 9.91 -11.98 9.10
CA LEU A 210 8.50 -12.36 8.91
C LEU A 210 7.66 -12.31 10.19
N GLN A 211 8.31 -12.30 11.37
CA GLN A 211 7.68 -12.34 12.68
C GLN A 211 8.48 -11.50 13.68
N ARG A 212 7.78 -10.94 14.67
CA ARG A 212 8.38 -10.30 15.84
C ARG A 212 7.95 -11.10 17.08
N PRO A 213 8.56 -12.27 17.35
CA PRO A 213 8.06 -13.23 18.35
C PRO A 213 7.96 -12.65 19.77
N GLY A 214 8.84 -11.68 20.12
CA GLY A 214 8.76 -10.96 21.39
C GLY A 214 7.43 -10.21 21.58
N LEU A 215 6.86 -9.63 20.52
CA LEU A 215 5.57 -8.93 20.57
C LEU A 215 4.39 -9.90 20.71
N ALA A 216 4.42 -11.04 20.01
CA ALA A 216 3.38 -12.06 20.12
C ALA A 216 3.35 -12.71 21.51
N ALA A 217 4.53 -13.01 22.07
CA ALA A 217 4.66 -13.52 23.44
C ALA A 217 4.14 -12.51 24.47
N GLU A 218 4.41 -11.22 24.27
CA GLU A 218 3.89 -10.17 25.15
C GLU A 218 2.36 -10.04 25.07
N ALA A 219 1.78 -10.12 23.86
CA ALA A 219 0.32 -10.12 23.70
C ALA A 219 -0.33 -11.28 24.47
N ILE A 220 0.26 -12.48 24.40
CA ILE A 220 -0.20 -13.65 25.17
C ILE A 220 -0.08 -13.40 26.67
N ARG A 221 1.04 -12.84 27.14
CA ARG A 221 1.24 -12.52 28.55
C ARG A 221 0.18 -11.55 29.06
N LEU A 222 -0.10 -10.48 28.32
CA LEU A 222 -1.13 -9.49 28.64
C LEU A 222 -2.54 -10.08 28.57
N ALA A 223 -2.82 -10.96 27.63
CA ALA A 223 -4.10 -11.68 27.55
C ALA A 223 -4.31 -12.63 28.74
N ARG A 224 -3.26 -13.29 29.25
CA ARG A 224 -3.32 -14.08 30.49
C ARG A 224 -3.65 -13.22 31.72
N LEU A 225 -3.04 -12.04 31.81
CA LEU A 225 -3.35 -11.08 32.87
C LEU A 225 -4.81 -10.60 32.78
N LEU A 226 -5.29 -10.29 31.57
CA LEU A 226 -6.68 -9.89 31.35
C LEU A 226 -7.67 -11.00 31.70
N HIS A 227 -7.38 -12.25 31.31
CA HIS A 227 -8.19 -13.42 31.69
C HIS A 227 -8.23 -13.61 33.22
N SER A 228 -7.09 -13.42 33.90
CA SER A 228 -7.03 -13.50 35.37
C SER A 228 -7.81 -12.38 36.06
N LEU A 229 -7.82 -11.18 35.46
CA LEU A 229 -8.56 -10.02 35.95
C LEU A 229 -10.08 -10.16 35.73
N MET A 230 -10.48 -10.79 34.62
CA MET A 230 -11.88 -10.91 34.19
C MET A 230 -12.21 -12.37 33.82
N PRO A 231 -12.18 -13.31 34.78
CA PRO A 231 -12.34 -14.75 34.50
C PRO A 231 -13.74 -15.13 33.98
N ASP A 232 -14.73 -14.26 34.20
CA ASP A 232 -16.10 -14.42 33.71
C ASP A 232 -16.36 -13.78 32.34
N GLU A 233 -15.40 -12.99 31.83
CA GLU A 233 -15.50 -12.41 30.50
C GLU A 233 -15.11 -13.45 29.44
N SER A 234 -16.12 -13.95 28.73
CA SER A 234 -15.98 -15.08 27.81
C SER A 234 -15.14 -14.72 26.58
N GLU A 235 -15.21 -13.47 26.11
CA GLU A 235 -14.40 -13.03 24.97
C GLU A 235 -12.94 -12.76 25.32
N ALA A 236 -12.62 -12.40 26.57
CA ALA A 236 -11.23 -12.33 27.03
C ALA A 236 -10.58 -13.72 27.07
N THR A 237 -11.33 -14.71 27.54
CA THR A 237 -10.93 -16.12 27.52
C THR A 237 -10.79 -16.64 26.09
N GLY A 238 -11.75 -16.31 25.21
CA GLY A 238 -11.72 -16.66 23.79
C GLY A 238 -10.54 -16.04 23.04
N LEU A 239 -10.18 -14.79 23.32
CA LEU A 239 -9.00 -14.15 22.74
C LEU A 239 -7.71 -14.85 23.18
N LEU A 240 -7.55 -15.13 24.48
CA LEU A 240 -6.36 -15.86 24.96
C LEU A 240 -6.23 -17.24 24.28
N ALA A 241 -7.34 -17.98 24.18
CA ALA A 241 -7.38 -19.24 23.46
C ALA A 241 -6.93 -19.09 21.99
N LEU A 242 -7.45 -18.07 21.28
CA LEU A 242 -7.07 -17.76 19.91
C LEU A 242 -5.56 -17.50 19.78
N LEU A 243 -5.00 -16.65 20.66
CA LEU A 243 -3.59 -16.29 20.60
C LEU A 243 -2.69 -17.51 20.84
N LEU A 244 -3.00 -18.34 21.83
CA LEU A 244 -2.25 -19.56 22.12
C LEU A 244 -2.28 -20.55 20.95
N LEU A 245 -3.47 -20.81 20.41
CA LEU A 245 -3.65 -21.75 19.30
C LEU A 245 -2.94 -21.29 18.03
N GLN A 246 -2.96 -19.99 17.72
CA GLN A 246 -2.21 -19.45 16.57
C GLN A 246 -0.71 -19.46 16.83
N HIS A 247 -0.26 -19.11 18.04
CA HIS A 247 1.16 -19.05 18.37
C HIS A 247 1.83 -20.41 18.50
N ALA A 248 1.06 -21.47 18.75
CA ALA A 248 1.60 -22.82 18.90
C ALA A 248 2.45 -23.30 17.71
N ARG A 249 2.18 -22.78 16.50
CA ARG A 249 2.92 -23.11 15.27
C ARG A 249 4.01 -22.11 14.89
N HIS A 250 4.35 -21.14 15.75
CA HIS A 250 5.26 -20.06 15.36
C HIS A 250 6.62 -20.58 14.85
N GLY A 251 7.18 -21.59 15.50
CA GLY A 251 8.47 -22.18 15.14
C GLY A 251 8.50 -22.93 13.79
N THR A 252 7.36 -23.23 13.19
CA THR A 252 7.26 -23.98 11.92
C THR A 252 6.77 -23.13 10.75
N ARG A 253 6.62 -21.82 10.94
CA ARG A 253 6.12 -20.91 9.89
C ARG A 253 7.19 -20.53 8.88
N ASN A 254 8.46 -20.62 9.27
CA ASN A 254 9.60 -20.25 8.45
C ASN A 254 10.54 -21.44 8.31
N GLY A 255 11.12 -21.63 7.12
CA GLY A 255 12.21 -22.57 6.89
C GLY A 255 13.55 -22.05 7.40
N SER A 256 14.60 -22.87 7.27
CA SER A 256 15.97 -22.50 7.69
C SER A 256 16.50 -21.23 7.02
N ASP A 257 15.98 -20.94 5.82
CA ASP A 257 16.42 -19.84 4.97
C ASP A 257 15.47 -18.63 5.04
N GLY A 258 14.55 -18.62 6.02
CA GLY A 258 13.54 -17.57 6.18
C GLY A 258 12.38 -17.67 5.17
N GLU A 259 12.26 -18.79 4.45
CA GLU A 259 11.15 -19.02 3.51
C GLU A 259 9.82 -19.25 4.23
N LEU A 260 8.72 -18.78 3.63
CA LEU A 260 7.38 -18.98 4.17
C LEU A 260 6.90 -20.41 3.90
N ILE A 261 6.55 -21.14 4.97
CA ILE A 261 6.00 -22.51 4.89
C ILE A 261 4.46 -22.45 5.02
N PRO A 262 3.70 -22.83 3.96
CA PRO A 262 2.23 -22.92 4.01
C PRO A 262 1.75 -23.87 5.10
N LEU A 263 0.56 -23.62 5.66
CA LEU A 263 0.01 -24.41 6.77
C LEU A 263 -0.10 -25.92 6.47
N GLU A 264 -0.31 -26.30 5.20
CA GLU A 264 -0.37 -27.69 4.75
C GLU A 264 1.00 -28.38 4.67
N GLU A 265 2.08 -27.60 4.58
CA GLU A 265 3.47 -28.06 4.48
C GLU A 265 4.19 -28.03 5.85
N GLN A 266 3.57 -27.48 6.90
CA GLN A 266 4.18 -27.40 8.25
C GLN A 266 4.18 -28.75 8.96
N ASP A 267 5.30 -29.07 9.61
CA ASP A 267 5.41 -30.22 10.51
C ASP A 267 4.63 -29.97 11.81
N ARG A 268 3.42 -30.52 11.90
CA ARG A 268 2.55 -30.38 13.07
C ARG A 268 3.10 -31.06 14.32
N GLY A 269 4.04 -32.00 14.17
CA GLY A 269 4.72 -32.65 15.30
C GLY A 269 5.64 -31.70 16.08
N GLN A 270 6.04 -30.58 15.47
CA GLN A 270 6.87 -29.54 16.10
C GLN A 270 6.04 -28.39 16.71
N TRP A 271 4.71 -28.45 16.65
CA TRP A 271 3.86 -27.44 17.26
C TRP A 271 3.88 -27.56 18.79
N ASP A 272 3.72 -26.43 19.48
CA ASP A 272 3.69 -26.39 20.95
C ASP A 272 2.41 -27.05 21.48
N ALA A 273 2.54 -28.34 21.83
CA ALA A 273 1.45 -29.14 22.36
C ALA A 273 0.89 -28.59 23.68
N ALA A 274 1.69 -27.89 24.50
CA ALA A 274 1.24 -27.30 25.74
C ALA A 274 0.33 -26.09 25.47
N ALA A 275 0.73 -25.21 24.55
CA ALA A 275 -0.09 -24.09 24.11
C ALA A 275 -1.40 -24.55 23.46
N ILE A 276 -1.38 -25.62 22.64
CA ILE A 276 -2.58 -26.20 22.02
C ILE A 276 -3.54 -26.76 23.09
N THR A 277 -3.00 -27.53 24.03
CA THR A 277 -3.78 -28.12 25.13
C THR A 277 -4.44 -27.02 25.97
N GLU A 278 -3.68 -26.01 26.36
CA GLU A 278 -4.21 -24.89 27.15
C GLU A 278 -5.27 -24.09 26.37
N GLY A 279 -4.97 -23.70 25.12
CA GLY A 279 -5.89 -22.92 24.29
C GLY A 279 -7.21 -23.65 24.04
N THR A 280 -7.16 -24.96 23.82
CA THR A 280 -8.35 -25.80 23.63
C THR A 280 -9.19 -25.87 24.91
N ALA A 281 -8.56 -26.08 26.07
CA ALA A 281 -9.27 -26.13 27.34
C ALA A 281 -9.95 -24.78 27.69
N LEU A 282 -9.28 -23.66 27.43
CA LEU A 282 -9.83 -22.31 27.61
C LEU A 282 -11.05 -22.08 26.69
N LEU A 283 -10.93 -22.47 25.41
CA LEU A 283 -12.02 -22.35 24.44
C LEU A 283 -13.24 -23.18 24.87
N GLU A 284 -13.05 -24.45 25.24
CA GLU A 284 -14.14 -25.30 25.72
C GLU A 284 -14.82 -24.70 26.96
N GLY A 285 -14.03 -24.11 27.88
CA GLY A 285 -14.52 -23.37 29.03
C GLY A 285 -15.42 -22.18 28.65
N ALA A 286 -14.99 -21.38 27.67
CA ALA A 286 -15.75 -20.24 27.18
C ALA A 286 -17.05 -20.68 26.48
N LEU A 287 -16.98 -21.69 25.59
CA LEU A 287 -18.13 -22.18 24.84
C LEU A 287 -19.24 -22.76 25.74
N ARG A 288 -18.90 -23.36 26.89
CA ARG A 288 -19.87 -23.85 27.89
C ARG A 288 -20.77 -22.74 28.44
N ARG A 289 -20.32 -21.47 28.40
CA ARG A 289 -21.10 -20.31 28.86
C ARG A 289 -22.19 -19.87 27.87
N ARG A 290 -22.25 -20.45 26.66
CA ARG A 290 -23.29 -20.22 25.63
C ARG A 290 -23.47 -18.75 25.22
N SER A 291 -22.39 -17.97 25.29
CA SER A 291 -22.34 -16.58 24.84
C SER A 291 -21.19 -16.40 23.83
N PRO A 292 -21.32 -16.96 22.61
CA PRO A 292 -20.27 -16.89 21.61
C PRO A 292 -20.07 -15.45 21.11
N GLY A 293 -18.81 -15.08 20.90
CA GLY A 293 -18.42 -13.84 20.25
C GLY A 293 -17.27 -14.05 19.23
N PRO A 294 -16.80 -12.97 18.60
CA PRO A 294 -15.91 -13.06 17.44
C PRO A 294 -14.57 -13.73 17.73
N TYR A 295 -13.98 -13.56 18.92
CA TYR A 295 -12.70 -14.19 19.24
C TYR A 295 -12.86 -15.67 19.59
N GLN A 296 -13.95 -16.06 20.26
CA GLN A 296 -14.27 -17.48 20.49
C GLN A 296 -14.46 -18.24 19.16
N VAL A 297 -15.16 -17.64 18.18
CA VAL A 297 -15.36 -18.27 16.87
C VAL A 297 -14.04 -18.43 16.11
N GLN A 298 -13.18 -17.40 16.14
CA GLN A 298 -11.84 -17.48 15.54
C GLN A 298 -10.96 -18.52 16.25
N ALA A 299 -11.04 -18.61 17.59
CA ALA A 299 -10.33 -19.62 18.36
C ALA A 299 -10.79 -21.03 17.98
N ALA A 300 -12.09 -21.24 17.76
CA ALA A 300 -12.62 -22.52 17.29
C ALA A 300 -12.09 -22.89 15.89
N ILE A 301 -11.95 -21.93 14.98
CA ILE A 301 -11.30 -22.15 13.68
C ILE A 301 -9.84 -22.58 13.88
N ALA A 302 -9.09 -21.86 14.72
CA ALA A 302 -7.70 -22.20 15.02
C ALA A 302 -7.57 -23.59 15.68
N ALA A 303 -8.51 -23.96 16.56
CA ALA A 303 -8.55 -25.27 17.21
C ALA A 303 -8.79 -26.41 16.21
N CYS A 304 -9.61 -26.20 15.17
CA CYS A 304 -9.81 -27.21 14.11
C CYS A 304 -8.51 -27.51 13.37
N HIS A 305 -7.67 -26.49 13.14
CA HIS A 305 -6.33 -26.70 12.57
C HIS A 305 -5.38 -27.36 13.57
N ALA A 306 -5.30 -26.83 14.79
CA ALA A 306 -4.39 -27.29 15.83
C ALA A 306 -4.66 -28.73 16.29
N GLY A 307 -5.92 -29.17 16.27
CA GLY A 307 -6.34 -30.50 16.71
C GLY A 307 -6.15 -31.60 15.67
N ALA A 308 -5.90 -31.28 14.40
CA ALA A 308 -5.71 -32.27 13.35
C ALA A 308 -4.24 -32.73 13.28
N ALA A 309 -4.00 -34.04 13.36
CA ALA A 309 -2.66 -34.62 13.38
C ALA A 309 -1.90 -34.42 12.06
N ARG A 310 -2.61 -34.52 10.92
CA ARG A 310 -2.07 -34.28 9.58
C ARG A 310 -2.85 -33.18 8.88
N ALA A 311 -2.27 -32.59 7.83
CA ALA A 311 -2.92 -31.55 7.06
C ALA A 311 -4.25 -32.03 6.46
N GLU A 312 -4.26 -33.24 5.91
CA GLU A 312 -5.45 -33.88 5.33
C GLU A 312 -6.59 -34.16 6.33
N ASP A 313 -6.28 -34.26 7.63
CA ASP A 313 -7.28 -34.54 8.68
C ASP A 313 -8.03 -33.28 9.16
N THR A 314 -7.71 -32.11 8.60
CA THR A 314 -8.32 -30.84 9.01
C THR A 314 -9.80 -30.82 8.66
N ASP A 315 -10.68 -30.57 9.64
CA ASP A 315 -12.13 -30.48 9.42
C ASP A 315 -12.52 -29.16 8.74
N TRP A 316 -12.34 -29.10 7.42
CA TRP A 316 -12.67 -27.94 6.61
C TRP A 316 -14.17 -27.64 6.57
N ALA A 317 -15.04 -28.65 6.72
CA ALA A 317 -16.48 -28.44 6.75
C ALA A 317 -16.90 -27.68 8.01
N GLN A 318 -16.34 -28.04 9.17
CA GLN A 318 -16.52 -27.31 10.41
C GLN A 318 -15.95 -25.89 10.30
N ILE A 319 -14.74 -25.70 9.75
CA ILE A 319 -14.14 -24.38 9.55
C ILE A 319 -15.01 -23.49 8.67
N ALA A 320 -15.55 -24.00 7.56
CA ALA A 320 -16.47 -23.26 6.71
C ALA A 320 -17.73 -22.83 7.48
N GLY A 321 -18.31 -23.74 8.28
CA GLY A 321 -19.45 -23.43 9.16
C GLY A 321 -19.14 -22.37 10.22
N LEU A 322 -17.93 -22.36 10.78
CA LEU A 322 -17.48 -21.37 11.73
C LEU A 322 -17.27 -19.99 11.08
N TYR A 323 -16.75 -19.92 9.86
CA TYR A 323 -16.68 -18.66 9.11
C TYR A 323 -18.07 -18.07 8.82
N LEU A 324 -19.07 -18.93 8.52
CA LEU A 324 -20.47 -18.50 8.43
C LEU A 324 -21.00 -17.90 9.74
N GLN A 325 -20.59 -18.43 10.90
CA GLN A 325 -20.92 -17.82 12.19
C GLN A 325 -20.17 -16.51 12.42
N LEU A 326 -18.88 -16.46 12.09
CA LEU A 326 -18.04 -15.26 12.27
C LEU A 326 -18.62 -14.04 11.54
N ARG A 327 -19.20 -14.26 10.35
CA ARG A 327 -19.86 -13.21 9.56
C ARG A 327 -20.97 -12.48 10.33
N ARG A 328 -21.63 -13.14 11.29
CA ARG A 328 -22.68 -12.52 12.12
C ARG A 328 -22.11 -11.47 13.08
N TYR A 329 -20.85 -11.60 13.46
CA TYR A 329 -20.17 -10.69 14.40
C TYR A 329 -19.29 -9.67 13.69
N ARG A 330 -18.61 -10.08 12.61
CA ARG A 330 -17.73 -9.24 11.80
C ARG A 330 -17.95 -9.49 10.32
N PRO A 331 -18.92 -8.81 9.68
CA PRO A 331 -19.01 -8.80 8.23
C PRO A 331 -17.80 -8.03 7.67
N GLY A 332 -17.13 -8.59 6.68
CA GLY A 332 -16.01 -7.94 6.03
C GLY A 332 -15.42 -8.80 4.91
N PRO A 333 -14.87 -8.17 3.86
CA PRO A 333 -14.45 -8.88 2.66
C PRO A 333 -13.28 -9.84 2.92
N VAL A 334 -12.38 -9.51 3.85
CA VAL A 334 -11.29 -10.41 4.27
C VAL A 334 -11.81 -11.69 4.94
N ALA A 335 -12.86 -11.58 5.77
CA ALA A 335 -13.46 -12.75 6.40
C ALA A 335 -14.19 -13.64 5.37
N GLU A 336 -14.81 -13.03 4.35
CA GLU A 336 -15.41 -13.78 3.24
C GLU A 336 -14.37 -14.43 2.34
N LEU A 337 -13.18 -13.84 2.14
CA LEU A 337 -12.09 -14.49 1.41
C LEU A 337 -11.59 -15.72 2.17
N ASN A 338 -11.38 -15.61 3.48
CA ASN A 338 -11.01 -16.78 4.31
C ASN A 338 -12.10 -17.86 4.28
N ARG A 339 -13.38 -17.46 4.24
CA ARG A 339 -14.50 -18.38 4.03
C ARG A 339 -14.43 -19.05 2.65
N ALA A 340 -14.06 -18.33 1.60
CA ALA A 340 -13.87 -18.88 0.26
C ALA A 340 -12.79 -19.98 0.27
N VAL A 341 -11.68 -19.76 0.98
CA VAL A 341 -10.64 -20.78 1.23
C VAL A 341 -11.26 -22.00 1.90
N ALA A 342 -11.95 -21.83 3.03
CA ALA A 342 -12.54 -22.93 3.78
C ALA A 342 -13.56 -23.74 2.96
N VAL A 343 -14.43 -23.07 2.20
CA VAL A 343 -15.38 -23.73 1.31
C VAL A 343 -14.67 -24.45 0.16
N GLY A 344 -13.63 -23.84 -0.42
CA GLY A 344 -12.84 -24.46 -1.47
C GLY A 344 -12.16 -25.75 -1.02
N MET A 345 -11.68 -25.78 0.22
CA MET A 345 -11.08 -26.98 0.80
C MET A 345 -12.11 -28.04 1.23
N ALA A 346 -13.30 -27.63 1.67
CA ALA A 346 -14.36 -28.54 2.13
C ALA A 346 -15.19 -29.16 0.99
N VAL A 347 -15.51 -28.36 -0.02
CA VAL A 347 -16.45 -28.72 -1.10
C VAL A 347 -15.73 -28.93 -2.42
N GLY A 348 -14.68 -28.16 -2.69
CA GLY A 348 -13.89 -28.25 -3.91
C GLY A 348 -13.42 -26.87 -4.41
N PRO A 349 -12.25 -26.80 -5.08
CA PRO A 349 -11.61 -25.55 -5.49
C PRO A 349 -12.49 -24.67 -6.38
N GLU A 350 -13.40 -25.22 -7.18
CA GLU A 350 -14.37 -24.46 -7.99
C GLU A 350 -15.31 -23.62 -7.11
N ALA A 351 -15.82 -24.19 -6.02
CA ALA A 351 -16.74 -23.50 -5.12
C ALA A 351 -16.03 -22.36 -4.38
N GLY A 352 -14.78 -22.59 -3.99
CA GLY A 352 -13.91 -21.58 -3.38
C GLY A 352 -13.58 -20.45 -4.35
N LEU A 353 -13.19 -20.78 -5.59
CA LEU A 353 -12.88 -19.80 -6.62
C LEU A 353 -14.08 -18.91 -6.95
N ALA A 354 -15.27 -19.50 -7.12
CA ALA A 354 -16.48 -18.73 -7.37
C ALA A 354 -16.84 -17.76 -6.23
N LEU A 355 -16.52 -18.11 -4.98
CA LEU A 355 -16.67 -17.21 -3.82
C LEU A 355 -15.62 -16.09 -3.84
N ALA A 356 -14.36 -16.43 -4.14
CA ALA A 356 -13.27 -15.46 -4.22
C ALA A 356 -13.47 -14.44 -5.34
N ASP A 357 -13.94 -14.87 -6.53
CA ASP A 357 -14.19 -13.98 -7.67
C ASP A 357 -15.24 -12.89 -7.36
N ARG A 358 -16.21 -13.19 -6.49
CA ARG A 358 -17.22 -12.18 -6.06
C ARG A 358 -16.64 -11.08 -5.17
N LEU A 359 -15.43 -11.27 -4.64
CA LEU A 359 -14.75 -10.30 -3.77
C LEU A 359 -13.75 -9.44 -4.55
N ALA A 360 -13.69 -9.56 -5.88
CA ALA A 360 -12.70 -8.87 -6.71
C ALA A 360 -12.74 -7.34 -6.52
N GLU A 361 -13.93 -6.76 -6.46
CA GLU A 361 -14.09 -5.31 -6.25
C GLU A 361 -13.72 -4.90 -4.83
N ASP A 362 -14.23 -5.63 -3.83
CA ASP A 362 -14.09 -5.30 -2.40
C ASP A 362 -12.64 -5.44 -1.87
N LEU A 363 -11.80 -6.26 -2.52
CA LEU A 363 -10.42 -6.55 -2.12
C LEU A 363 -9.39 -6.11 -3.17
N THR A 364 -9.71 -5.08 -3.95
CA THR A 364 -8.78 -4.51 -4.93
C THR A 364 -7.45 -4.11 -4.27
N GLY A 365 -6.33 -4.63 -4.78
CA GLY A 365 -4.99 -4.35 -4.24
C GLY A 365 -4.58 -5.20 -3.02
N TYR A 366 -5.43 -6.12 -2.56
CA TYR A 366 -5.10 -7.04 -1.47
C TYR A 366 -4.48 -8.34 -2.02
N HIS A 367 -3.18 -8.55 -1.82
CA HIS A 367 -2.40 -9.63 -2.46
C HIS A 367 -2.92 -11.05 -2.22
N LEU A 368 -3.58 -11.31 -1.09
CA LEU A 368 -4.10 -12.64 -0.76
C LEU A 368 -5.32 -13.05 -1.59
N LEU A 369 -6.06 -12.10 -2.18
CA LEU A 369 -7.15 -12.42 -3.10
C LEU A 369 -6.62 -13.11 -4.36
N PRO A 370 -5.73 -12.50 -5.17
CA PRO A 370 -5.17 -13.15 -6.34
C PRO A 370 -4.34 -14.39 -5.96
N ALA A 371 -3.67 -14.42 -4.80
CA ALA A 371 -2.96 -15.63 -4.34
C ALA A 371 -3.92 -16.81 -4.11
N THR A 372 -5.08 -16.55 -3.50
CA THR A 372 -6.14 -17.56 -3.27
C THR A 372 -6.72 -18.05 -4.59
N ARG A 373 -7.02 -17.13 -5.51
CA ARG A 373 -7.52 -17.47 -6.85
C ARG A 373 -6.50 -18.33 -7.59
N ALA A 374 -5.23 -17.95 -7.56
CA ALA A 374 -4.15 -18.68 -8.21
C ALA A 374 -4.00 -20.11 -7.67
N ASP A 375 -4.08 -20.29 -6.34
CA ASP A 375 -4.01 -21.62 -5.75
C ASP A 375 -5.18 -22.51 -6.16
N PHE A 376 -6.42 -21.97 -6.17
CA PHE A 376 -7.57 -22.71 -6.68
C PHE A 376 -7.44 -23.04 -8.16
N LEU A 377 -7.08 -22.08 -9.02
CA LEU A 377 -6.88 -22.29 -10.45
C LEU A 377 -5.80 -23.35 -10.72
N ARG A 378 -4.72 -23.34 -9.94
CA ARG A 378 -3.67 -24.37 -10.01
C ARG A 378 -4.21 -25.74 -9.61
N ARG A 379 -4.96 -25.86 -8.52
CA ARG A 379 -5.59 -27.13 -8.09
C ARG A 379 -6.58 -27.67 -9.12
N LEU A 380 -7.20 -26.78 -9.91
CA LEU A 380 -8.09 -27.11 -11.03
C LEU A 380 -7.35 -27.49 -12.32
N GLY A 381 -6.02 -27.38 -12.37
CA GLY A 381 -5.24 -27.58 -13.58
C GLY A 381 -5.38 -26.44 -14.61
N ARG A 382 -5.95 -25.29 -14.23
CA ARG A 382 -6.09 -24.09 -15.08
C ARG A 382 -4.81 -23.26 -15.04
N THR A 383 -3.73 -23.84 -15.57
CA THR A 383 -2.35 -23.35 -15.41
C THR A 383 -2.14 -21.92 -15.90
N GLU A 384 -2.64 -21.56 -17.09
CA GLU A 384 -2.46 -20.23 -17.66
C GLU A 384 -3.12 -19.14 -16.78
N GLU A 385 -4.34 -19.40 -16.31
CA GLU A 385 -5.06 -18.49 -15.42
C GLU A 385 -4.40 -18.42 -14.04
N ALA A 386 -3.90 -19.55 -13.53
CA ALA A 386 -3.14 -19.59 -12.28
C ALA A 386 -1.85 -18.77 -12.38
N GLN A 387 -1.15 -18.79 -13.53
CA GLN A 387 0.05 -17.97 -13.76
C GLN A 387 -0.28 -16.47 -13.70
N VAL A 388 -1.38 -16.05 -14.32
CA VAL A 388 -1.85 -14.64 -14.27
C VAL A 388 -2.12 -14.24 -12.82
N ALA A 389 -2.90 -15.05 -12.10
CA ALA A 389 -3.27 -14.75 -10.72
C ALA A 389 -2.06 -14.79 -9.75
N TYR A 390 -1.11 -15.73 -9.92
CA TYR A 390 0.13 -15.74 -9.13
C TYR A 390 1.02 -14.53 -9.43
N THR A 391 1.05 -14.06 -10.68
CA THR A 391 1.81 -12.87 -11.07
C THR A 391 1.22 -11.61 -10.45
N GLU A 392 -0.11 -11.49 -10.45
CA GLU A 392 -0.84 -10.41 -9.76
C GLU A 392 -0.56 -10.44 -8.25
N ALA A 393 -0.67 -11.61 -7.62
CA ALA A 393 -0.36 -11.79 -6.21
C ALA A 393 1.09 -11.39 -5.88
N LEU A 394 2.04 -11.77 -6.73
CA LEU A 394 3.46 -11.46 -6.57
C LEU A 394 3.73 -9.95 -6.65
N ALA A 395 3.03 -9.23 -7.52
CA ALA A 395 3.16 -7.79 -7.67
C ALA A 395 2.65 -7.03 -6.43
N LEU A 396 1.61 -7.56 -5.76
CA LEU A 396 1.00 -6.95 -4.58
C LEU A 396 1.63 -7.40 -3.25
N ALA A 397 2.39 -8.49 -3.24
CA ALA A 397 2.93 -9.07 -2.00
C ALA A 397 3.87 -8.09 -1.27
N PRO A 398 3.64 -7.83 0.04
CA PRO A 398 4.38 -6.81 0.77
C PRO A 398 5.79 -7.27 1.19
N THR A 399 5.99 -8.55 1.51
CA THR A 399 7.25 -9.04 2.07
C THR A 399 8.11 -9.86 1.09
N GLY A 400 9.43 -9.91 1.34
CA GLY A 400 10.38 -10.69 0.55
C GLY A 400 10.09 -12.20 0.55
N ALA A 401 9.64 -12.75 1.67
CA ALA A 401 9.33 -14.18 1.77
C ALA A 401 8.02 -14.55 1.07
N GLU A 402 6.97 -13.72 1.16
CA GLU A 402 5.74 -13.94 0.39
C GLU A 402 6.03 -13.87 -1.12
N ARG A 403 6.85 -12.92 -1.56
CA ARG A 403 7.30 -12.85 -2.96
C ARG A 403 8.08 -14.10 -3.36
N SER A 404 8.95 -14.59 -2.49
CA SER A 404 9.74 -15.80 -2.76
C SER A 404 8.86 -17.05 -2.85
N TYR A 405 7.90 -17.20 -1.93
CA TYR A 405 6.88 -18.26 -2.00
C TYR A 405 6.08 -18.20 -3.30
N LEU A 406 5.57 -17.02 -3.67
CA LEU A 406 4.77 -16.85 -4.89
C LEU A 406 5.60 -17.10 -6.16
N ARG A 407 6.87 -16.71 -6.20
CA ARG A 407 7.80 -17.06 -7.31
C ARG A 407 8.01 -18.56 -7.42
N ARG A 408 8.22 -19.26 -6.29
CA ARG A 408 8.34 -20.73 -6.26
C ARG A 408 7.10 -21.40 -6.83
N ARG A 409 5.90 -20.98 -6.38
CA ARG A 409 4.63 -21.51 -6.92
C ARG A 409 4.46 -21.23 -8.40
N LEU A 410 4.87 -20.05 -8.86
CA LEU A 410 4.84 -19.71 -10.28
C LEU A 410 5.81 -20.58 -11.09
N SER A 411 7.02 -20.88 -10.60
CA SER A 411 7.99 -21.73 -11.30
C SER A 411 7.55 -23.20 -11.36
N GLU A 412 6.91 -23.70 -10.30
CA GLU A 412 6.33 -25.06 -10.24
C GLU A 412 5.32 -25.31 -11.36
N ILE A 413 4.56 -24.28 -11.74
CA ILE A 413 3.53 -24.37 -12.78
C ILE A 413 3.99 -23.87 -14.16
N SER A 414 5.15 -23.20 -14.24
CA SER A 414 5.72 -22.66 -15.49
C SER A 414 6.75 -23.57 -16.14
N SER A 415 7.04 -24.73 -15.53
CA SER A 415 7.99 -25.71 -16.08
C SER A 415 7.26 -26.81 -16.85
N PRO A 416 7.39 -26.85 -18.19
CA PRO A 416 7.33 -28.10 -18.93
C PRO A 416 8.76 -28.57 -19.24
N GLU A 417 9.17 -29.70 -18.66
CA GLU A 417 9.97 -30.64 -19.44
C GLU A 417 9.12 -30.99 -20.67
N VAL A 418 9.53 -30.53 -21.86
CA VAL A 418 9.46 -31.25 -23.15
C VAL A 418 10.12 -30.36 -24.20
N SER A 419 11.25 -30.85 -24.72
CA SER A 419 11.82 -30.48 -26.01
C SER A 419 10.84 -30.75 -27.16
N VAL A 420 10.81 -29.87 -28.17
CA VAL A 420 10.71 -30.14 -29.64
C VAL A 420 10.29 -28.81 -30.29
N SER A 421 11.22 -28.12 -30.96
CA SER A 421 11.46 -28.11 -32.42
C SER A 421 10.42 -27.35 -33.24
N ALA A 422 10.96 -26.47 -34.09
CA ALA A 422 10.26 -25.78 -35.14
C ALA A 422 9.50 -26.78 -36.04
N SER A 423 8.17 -26.79 -35.95
CA SER A 423 7.23 -27.02 -37.05
C SER A 423 5.84 -27.34 -36.49
N SER A 424 4.91 -26.39 -36.59
CA SER A 424 3.52 -26.63 -37.01
C SER A 424 2.70 -25.36 -36.75
N VAL A 425 2.62 -24.54 -37.80
CA VAL A 425 1.52 -23.59 -37.95
C VAL A 425 0.21 -24.39 -37.96
N ARG A 426 -0.70 -24.10 -37.04
CA ARG A 426 -2.13 -24.35 -37.24
C ARG A 426 -2.91 -23.04 -37.05
N ARG A 427 -3.42 -22.56 -38.19
CA ARG A 427 -4.57 -21.66 -38.26
C ARG A 427 -5.85 -22.48 -38.13
N GLU A 428 -6.78 -22.00 -37.32
CA GLU A 428 -8.23 -22.20 -37.40
C GLU A 428 -8.83 -21.26 -36.33
N GLY A 429 -9.86 -20.44 -36.55
CA GLY A 429 -10.69 -20.19 -37.70
C GLY A 429 -11.46 -18.89 -37.45
N THR A 430 -11.85 -18.26 -38.55
CA THR A 430 -12.57 -17.00 -38.71
C THR A 430 -13.87 -16.90 -37.91
N THR A 431 -14.09 -15.78 -37.24
CA THR A 431 -15.43 -15.18 -37.08
C THR A 431 -15.40 -13.72 -37.52
N ASP A 432 -16.39 -13.40 -38.34
CA ASP A 432 -16.60 -12.19 -39.12
C ASP A 432 -16.96 -10.97 -38.25
N SER A 433 -16.03 -10.02 -38.13
CA SER A 433 -16.25 -8.59 -38.34
C SER A 433 -14.88 -7.95 -38.48
N GLY A 434 -14.63 -7.15 -39.51
CA GLY A 434 -13.31 -6.64 -39.92
C GLY A 434 -12.59 -5.69 -38.95
N ARG A 435 -12.42 -6.07 -37.69
CA ARG A 435 -11.54 -5.42 -36.71
C ARG A 435 -10.29 -6.27 -36.54
N THR A 436 -9.14 -5.76 -36.98
CA THR A 436 -7.83 -6.34 -36.66
C THR A 436 -7.72 -6.49 -35.15
N ALA A 437 -7.47 -7.72 -34.67
CA ALA A 437 -7.40 -8.01 -33.23
C ALA A 437 -6.32 -7.15 -32.56
N MET A 438 -6.70 -6.47 -31.47
CA MET A 438 -5.79 -5.69 -30.64
C MET A 438 -5.14 -6.61 -29.62
N ILE A 439 -3.82 -6.49 -29.46
CA ILE A 439 -3.04 -7.26 -28.50
C ILE A 439 -2.56 -6.31 -27.40
N THR A 440 -3.02 -6.52 -26.18
CA THR A 440 -2.51 -5.81 -25.00
C THR A 440 -1.27 -6.54 -24.46
N LYS A 441 -0.24 -5.77 -24.16
CA LYS A 441 1.05 -6.22 -23.63
C LYS A 441 1.49 -5.32 -22.49
N THR A 442 2.54 -5.76 -21.81
CA THR A 442 3.04 -5.10 -20.62
C THR A 442 4.56 -5.02 -20.67
N LEU A 443 5.10 -3.82 -20.50
CA LEU A 443 6.52 -3.52 -20.42
C LEU A 443 6.91 -3.25 -18.97
N ARG A 444 8.02 -3.84 -18.51
CA ARG A 444 8.60 -3.50 -17.19
C ARG A 444 9.53 -2.30 -17.34
N ALA A 445 9.26 -1.26 -16.56
CA ALA A 445 10.13 -0.11 -16.40
C ALA A 445 10.60 0.00 -14.93
N PRO A 446 11.70 0.71 -14.63
CA PRO A 446 12.09 0.98 -13.26
C PRO A 446 10.95 1.63 -12.49
N GLY A 447 10.51 0.98 -11.40
CA GLY A 447 9.40 1.47 -10.55
C GLY A 447 8.02 1.47 -11.20
N ALA A 448 7.84 0.97 -12.43
CA ALA A 448 6.55 1.00 -13.11
C ALA A 448 6.31 -0.21 -14.03
N GLN A 449 5.04 -0.45 -14.31
CA GLN A 449 4.61 -1.41 -15.30
C GLN A 449 3.76 -0.68 -16.35
N ILE A 450 4.26 -0.60 -17.59
CA ILE A 450 3.63 0.15 -18.67
C ILE A 450 2.78 -0.78 -19.53
N HIS A 451 1.48 -0.55 -19.57
CA HIS A 451 0.55 -1.28 -20.43
C HIS A 451 0.43 -0.60 -21.79
N TYR A 452 0.55 -1.40 -22.85
CA TYR A 452 0.44 -0.92 -24.22
C TYR A 452 -0.36 -1.88 -25.09
N ASP A 453 -1.07 -1.32 -26.06
CA ASP A 453 -1.88 -2.04 -27.02
C ASP A 453 -1.27 -1.92 -28.41
N VAL A 454 -1.27 -3.03 -29.15
CA VAL A 454 -0.76 -3.12 -30.51
C VAL A 454 -1.90 -3.56 -31.43
N ALA A 455 -2.14 -2.81 -32.50
CA ALA A 455 -3.16 -3.16 -33.50
C ALA A 455 -2.71 -2.78 -34.91
N GLY A 456 -3.21 -3.51 -35.91
CA GLY A 456 -2.92 -3.20 -37.32
C GLY A 456 -1.67 -3.89 -37.85
N SER A 457 -1.24 -3.45 -39.02
CA SER A 457 -0.07 -3.97 -39.73
C SER A 457 0.55 -2.89 -40.59
N GLY A 458 1.87 -2.87 -40.70
CA GLY A 458 2.63 -1.87 -41.46
C GLY A 458 3.72 -1.22 -40.61
N PRO A 459 4.28 -0.08 -41.05
CA PRO A 459 5.24 0.68 -40.27
C PRO A 459 4.67 1.05 -38.89
N LEU A 460 5.55 1.11 -37.88
CA LEU A 460 5.15 1.43 -36.52
C LEU A 460 4.77 2.90 -36.38
N LEU A 461 3.60 3.14 -35.80
CA LEU A 461 3.11 4.46 -35.42
C LEU A 461 2.76 4.44 -33.92
N LEU A 462 3.52 5.18 -33.12
CA LEU A 462 3.27 5.33 -31.69
C LEU A 462 2.34 6.53 -31.46
N LEU A 463 1.27 6.33 -30.68
CA LEU A 463 0.39 7.41 -30.23
C LEU A 463 0.61 7.63 -28.73
N VAL A 464 1.00 8.85 -28.37
CA VAL A 464 1.35 9.25 -27.00
C VAL A 464 0.26 10.19 -26.45
N PRO A 465 -0.54 9.75 -25.47
CA PRO A 465 -1.63 10.56 -24.93
C PRO A 465 -1.10 11.70 -24.05
N GLY A 466 -1.86 12.79 -23.98
CA GLY A 466 -1.65 13.87 -23.03
C GLY A 466 -2.16 13.50 -21.64
N GLY A 467 -1.61 14.09 -20.58
CA GLY A 467 -2.19 13.99 -19.25
C GLY A 467 -3.53 14.74 -19.19
N PRO A 468 -4.59 14.20 -18.57
CA PRO A 468 -4.67 12.98 -17.76
C PRO A 468 -5.14 11.73 -18.54
N ALA A 469 -5.11 11.76 -19.87
CA ALA A 469 -5.66 10.71 -20.70
C ALA A 469 -4.76 9.46 -20.75
N ASP A 470 -5.39 8.32 -21.00
CA ASP A 470 -4.75 7.02 -21.21
C ASP A 470 -4.81 6.63 -22.71
N ALA A 471 -4.47 5.38 -23.05
CA ALA A 471 -4.53 4.91 -24.44
C ALA A 471 -5.94 5.01 -25.07
N THR A 472 -7.01 5.08 -24.28
CA THR A 472 -8.39 5.16 -24.77
C THR A 472 -8.69 6.50 -25.45
N ALA A 473 -7.87 7.53 -25.23
CA ALA A 473 -7.95 8.81 -25.96
C ALA A 473 -7.95 8.62 -27.48
N PHE A 474 -7.21 7.60 -27.97
CA PHE A 474 -7.10 7.30 -29.40
C PHE A 474 -8.03 6.17 -29.85
N ALA A 475 -9.03 5.78 -29.04
CA ALA A 475 -9.91 4.66 -29.36
C ALA A 475 -10.65 4.86 -30.69
N ALA A 476 -11.07 6.09 -31.01
CA ALA A 476 -11.73 6.46 -32.25
C ALA A 476 -10.77 6.56 -33.44
N LEU A 477 -9.55 7.07 -33.22
CA LEU A 477 -8.54 7.25 -34.27
C LEU A 477 -7.88 5.93 -34.72
N ARG A 478 -7.63 5.02 -33.78
CA ARG A 478 -6.84 3.80 -34.02
C ARG A 478 -7.39 2.92 -35.15
N PRO A 479 -8.72 2.64 -35.26
CA PRO A 479 -9.27 1.89 -36.39
C PRO A 479 -9.01 2.54 -37.76
N CYS A 480 -8.99 3.87 -37.83
CA CYS A 480 -8.71 4.62 -39.07
C CYS A 480 -7.25 4.46 -39.54
N LEU A 481 -6.34 4.14 -38.61
CA LEU A 481 -4.90 4.00 -38.85
C LEU A 481 -4.44 2.54 -38.99
N ALA A 482 -5.11 1.60 -38.33
CA ALA A 482 -4.71 0.19 -38.24
C ALA A 482 -4.65 -0.54 -39.61
N GLY A 483 -5.32 0.00 -40.63
CA GLY A 483 -5.22 -0.52 -42.01
C GLY A 483 -3.91 -0.17 -42.74
N ARG A 484 -3.12 0.78 -42.21
CA ARG A 484 -1.88 1.28 -42.83
C ARG A 484 -0.65 1.17 -41.93
N TYR A 485 -0.86 1.16 -40.61
CA TYR A 485 0.20 1.18 -39.61
C TYR A 485 0.03 0.06 -38.59
N THR A 486 1.14 -0.35 -37.99
CA THR A 486 1.14 -1.02 -36.69
C THR A 486 1.03 0.07 -35.63
N VAL A 487 -0.19 0.30 -35.14
CA VAL A 487 -0.50 1.37 -34.18
C VAL A 487 -0.23 0.86 -32.78
N VAL A 488 0.62 1.57 -32.05
CA VAL A 488 0.92 1.32 -30.64
C VAL A 488 0.36 2.47 -29.81
N THR A 489 -0.44 2.15 -28.81
CA THR A 489 -0.94 3.09 -27.81
C THR A 489 -0.57 2.58 -26.43
N PHE A 490 -0.33 3.44 -25.45
CA PHE A 490 0.01 3.00 -24.11
C PHE A 490 -0.58 3.93 -23.06
N ASP A 491 -0.75 3.41 -21.85
CA ASP A 491 -1.12 4.22 -20.70
C ASP A 491 0.18 4.77 -20.09
N PRO A 492 0.34 6.10 -19.93
CA PRO A 492 1.54 6.66 -19.30
C PRO A 492 1.73 6.14 -17.87
N ARG A 493 2.95 6.21 -17.36
CA ARG A 493 3.27 5.83 -15.98
C ARG A 493 2.34 6.51 -14.98
N GLY A 494 1.77 5.71 -14.07
CA GLY A 494 0.83 6.19 -13.06
C GLY A 494 -0.59 6.47 -13.57
N ILE A 495 -0.84 6.30 -14.87
CA ILE A 495 -2.14 6.53 -15.50
C ILE A 495 -2.81 5.18 -15.80
N SER A 496 -4.05 5.03 -15.36
CA SER A 496 -4.94 3.90 -15.67
C SER A 496 -4.31 2.52 -15.48
N ARG A 497 -4.07 1.74 -16.56
CA ARG A 497 -3.53 0.38 -16.44
C ARG A 497 -2.06 0.40 -16.01
N SER A 498 -1.33 1.47 -16.30
CA SER A 498 0.10 1.58 -16.02
C SER A 498 0.38 2.01 -14.59
N ARG A 499 0.61 1.04 -13.70
CA ARG A 499 0.84 1.29 -12.27
C ARG A 499 2.30 1.60 -11.97
N THR A 500 2.53 2.47 -10.98
CA THR A 500 3.87 2.89 -10.53
C THR A 500 3.99 2.78 -9.02
N THR A 501 5.18 2.41 -8.52
CA THR A 501 5.51 2.37 -7.08
C THR A 501 6.26 3.61 -6.62
N ASP A 502 6.76 4.41 -7.55
CA ASP A 502 7.51 5.64 -7.30
C ASP A 502 7.35 6.62 -8.47
N LEU A 503 7.53 7.91 -8.23
CA LEU A 503 7.52 8.96 -9.26
C LEU A 503 8.73 9.86 -9.01
N ASP A 504 9.61 9.95 -10.01
CA ASP A 504 10.84 10.74 -9.92
C ASP A 504 10.54 12.26 -9.92
N ASP A 505 11.47 13.05 -9.42
CA ASP A 505 11.44 14.50 -9.51
C ASP A 505 11.55 14.97 -10.98
N ASP A 506 12.30 14.24 -11.82
CA ASP A 506 12.34 14.45 -13.29
C ASP A 506 11.27 13.60 -14.00
N LEU A 507 10.00 13.95 -13.79
CA LEU A 507 8.90 13.13 -14.27
C LEU A 507 8.73 13.14 -15.80
N VAL A 508 9.02 14.27 -16.47
CA VAL A 508 8.99 14.37 -17.94
C VAL A 508 10.10 13.51 -18.54
N GLY A 509 11.31 13.58 -17.98
CA GLY A 509 12.42 12.72 -18.39
C GLY A 509 12.16 11.25 -18.14
N GLN A 510 11.58 10.91 -17.00
CA GLN A 510 11.19 9.53 -16.68
C GLN A 510 10.15 8.98 -17.67
N HIS A 511 9.19 9.79 -18.10
CA HIS A 511 8.24 9.40 -19.14
C HIS A 511 8.92 9.21 -20.51
N ALA A 512 9.90 10.04 -20.85
CA ALA A 512 10.70 9.86 -22.07
C ALA A 512 11.49 8.55 -22.03
N GLU A 513 12.07 8.19 -20.89
CA GLU A 513 12.75 6.90 -20.67
C GLU A 513 11.82 5.71 -20.89
N ASP A 514 10.57 5.79 -20.42
CA ASP A 514 9.57 4.73 -20.61
C ASP A 514 9.23 4.53 -22.08
N VAL A 515 9.06 5.64 -22.82
CA VAL A 515 8.85 5.58 -24.27
C VAL A 515 10.06 4.93 -24.94
N GLN A 516 11.28 5.30 -24.57
CA GLN A 516 12.47 4.70 -25.16
C GLN A 516 12.55 3.19 -24.91
N ARG A 517 12.19 2.74 -23.71
CA ARG A 517 12.12 1.30 -23.37
C ARG A 517 11.05 0.60 -24.20
N LEU A 518 9.90 1.23 -24.40
CA LEU A 518 8.84 0.70 -25.24
C LEU A 518 9.28 0.56 -26.70
N LEU A 519 9.94 1.57 -27.26
CA LEU A 519 10.50 1.51 -28.61
C LEU A 519 11.55 0.40 -28.74
N THR A 520 12.37 0.21 -27.72
CA THR A 520 13.37 -0.88 -27.67
C THR A 520 12.70 -2.25 -27.63
N GLU A 521 11.67 -2.44 -26.82
CA GLU A 521 10.89 -3.69 -26.73
C GLU A 521 10.20 -4.05 -28.04
N LEU A 522 9.79 -3.05 -28.81
CA LEU A 522 9.12 -3.24 -30.09
C LEU A 522 10.10 -3.58 -31.23
N ASP A 523 11.42 -3.49 -30.98
CA ASP A 523 12.50 -3.70 -31.95
C ASP A 523 12.25 -3.00 -33.29
N ALA A 524 11.70 -1.78 -33.20
CA ALA A 524 11.37 -0.98 -34.36
C ALA A 524 12.48 0.04 -34.60
N GLY A 525 12.94 0.15 -35.85
CA GLY A 525 13.79 1.27 -36.29
C GLY A 525 13.07 2.62 -36.13
N PRO A 526 13.66 3.75 -36.58
CA PRO A 526 13.13 5.09 -36.33
C PRO A 526 11.63 5.22 -36.65
N VAL A 527 10.82 5.40 -35.59
CA VAL A 527 9.35 5.30 -35.70
C VAL A 527 8.72 6.66 -36.04
N SER A 528 7.46 6.62 -36.50
CA SER A 528 6.61 7.81 -36.54
C SER A 528 5.82 7.92 -35.24
N VAL A 529 5.67 9.13 -34.72
CA VAL A 529 4.98 9.40 -33.46
C VAL A 529 3.94 10.49 -33.66
N LEU A 530 2.73 10.28 -33.15
CA LEU A 530 1.77 11.35 -32.85
C LEU A 530 1.72 11.49 -31.34
N ALA A 531 1.95 12.70 -30.83
CA ALA A 531 1.90 12.98 -29.41
C ALA A 531 1.02 14.20 -29.16
N ASN A 532 0.12 14.12 -28.18
CA ASN A 532 -0.80 15.21 -27.84
C ASN A 532 -0.45 15.82 -26.48
N SER A 533 -0.55 17.14 -26.36
CA SER A 533 -0.48 17.86 -25.08
C SER A 533 0.78 17.52 -24.25
N GLY A 534 0.64 17.13 -22.99
CA GLY A 534 1.78 16.67 -22.16
C GLY A 534 2.57 15.48 -22.74
N GLY A 535 1.93 14.65 -23.58
CA GLY A 535 2.61 13.60 -24.33
C GLY A 535 3.55 14.17 -25.40
N ALA A 536 3.20 15.32 -26.00
CA ALA A 536 4.08 16.03 -26.92
C ALA A 536 5.31 16.61 -26.20
N ILE A 537 5.15 17.13 -24.98
CA ILE A 537 6.27 17.55 -24.13
C ILE A 537 7.20 16.38 -23.81
N THR A 538 6.63 15.23 -23.45
CA THR A 538 7.39 13.98 -23.23
C THR A 538 8.20 13.60 -24.47
N MET A 539 7.62 13.73 -25.67
CA MET A 539 8.31 13.37 -26.90
C MET A 539 9.34 14.40 -27.38
N LEU A 540 9.17 15.67 -27.05
CA LEU A 540 10.20 16.70 -27.27
C LEU A 540 11.41 16.43 -26.37
N GLU A 541 11.19 16.10 -25.10
CA GLU A 541 12.26 15.67 -24.19
C GLU A 541 12.94 14.39 -24.70
N HIS A 542 12.15 13.42 -25.17
CA HIS A 542 12.66 12.18 -25.77
C HIS A 542 13.56 12.45 -26.99
N ALA A 543 13.17 13.35 -27.89
CA ALA A 543 13.95 13.70 -29.07
C ALA A 543 15.33 14.29 -28.72
N THR A 544 15.41 15.03 -27.62
CA THR A 544 16.68 15.57 -27.10
C THR A 544 17.55 14.47 -26.46
N ARG A 545 16.96 13.56 -25.68
CA ARG A 545 17.71 12.50 -24.96
C ARG A 545 18.13 11.32 -25.85
N TYR A 546 17.32 11.00 -26.86
CA TYR A 546 17.46 9.79 -27.67
C TYR A 546 17.42 10.11 -29.17
N PRO A 547 18.38 10.89 -29.69
CA PRO A 547 18.43 11.23 -31.11
C PRO A 547 18.50 9.95 -31.97
N GLY A 548 17.72 9.92 -33.05
CA GLY A 548 17.67 8.81 -34.00
C GLY A 548 16.66 7.69 -33.67
N ALA A 549 16.03 7.69 -32.48
CA ALA A 549 14.97 6.71 -32.17
C ALA A 549 13.62 7.04 -32.82
N VAL A 550 13.37 8.31 -33.15
CA VAL A 550 12.15 8.79 -33.80
C VAL A 550 12.51 9.45 -35.12
N ARG A 551 11.81 9.07 -36.20
CA ARG A 551 11.99 9.67 -37.53
C ARG A 551 11.16 10.93 -37.68
N THR A 552 9.91 10.89 -37.24
CA THR A 552 8.99 12.02 -37.34
C THR A 552 8.13 12.07 -36.10
N LEU A 553 8.16 13.22 -35.42
CA LEU A 553 7.30 13.54 -34.29
C LEU A 553 6.27 14.57 -34.74
N VAL A 554 4.99 14.20 -34.73
CA VAL A 554 3.88 15.16 -34.82
C VAL A 554 3.50 15.54 -33.38
N ALA A 555 3.98 16.70 -32.94
CA ALA A 555 3.72 17.28 -31.63
C ALA A 555 2.44 18.14 -31.70
N HIS A 556 1.29 17.54 -31.37
CA HIS A 556 -0.01 18.20 -31.43
C HIS A 556 -0.31 18.96 -30.14
N GLU A 557 -0.41 20.29 -30.26
CA GLU A 557 -0.71 21.25 -29.19
C GLU A 557 0.11 21.04 -27.90
N PRO A 558 1.46 21.11 -27.98
CA PRO A 558 2.31 21.01 -26.79
C PRO A 558 2.14 22.26 -25.90
N PRO A 559 1.77 22.12 -24.61
CA PRO A 559 1.50 23.24 -23.72
C PRO A 559 2.79 23.83 -23.13
N VAL A 560 3.69 24.32 -23.98
CA VAL A 560 4.96 24.93 -23.57
C VAL A 560 4.69 26.29 -22.91
N SER A 561 4.77 26.34 -21.57
CA SER A 561 4.40 27.51 -20.78
C SER A 561 5.15 28.79 -21.15
N ARG A 562 6.39 28.67 -21.64
CA ARG A 562 7.21 29.77 -22.16
C ARG A 562 6.50 30.68 -23.17
N TYR A 563 5.59 30.13 -23.97
CA TYR A 563 4.93 30.86 -25.06
C TYR A 563 3.52 31.33 -24.73
N LEU A 564 3.03 31.07 -23.51
CA LEU A 564 1.67 31.44 -23.11
C LEU A 564 1.53 32.92 -22.73
N GLY A 565 2.61 33.62 -22.41
CA GLY A 565 2.58 35.06 -22.09
C GLY A 565 1.53 35.40 -21.03
N ASP A 566 0.67 36.40 -21.32
CA ASP A 566 -0.39 36.85 -20.41
C ASP A 566 -1.45 35.76 -20.14
N LEU A 567 -1.67 34.81 -21.06
CA LEU A 567 -2.61 33.70 -20.84
C LEU A 567 -2.18 32.80 -19.67
N LEU A 568 -0.88 32.73 -19.37
CA LEU A 568 -0.39 31.99 -18.21
C LEU A 568 -0.74 32.70 -16.89
N ALA A 569 -0.77 34.04 -16.89
CA ALA A 569 -1.11 34.81 -15.70
C ALA A 569 -2.59 34.67 -15.31
N ASP A 570 -3.47 34.49 -16.30
CA ASP A 570 -4.89 34.25 -16.11
C ASP A 570 -5.22 32.77 -15.83
N PHE A 571 -4.23 31.86 -15.96
CA PHE A 571 -4.42 30.44 -15.72
C PHE A 571 -4.42 30.15 -14.20
N PRO A 572 -5.47 29.51 -13.65
CA PRO A 572 -5.53 29.20 -12.23
C PRO A 572 -4.45 28.19 -11.79
N ASP A 573 -3.97 28.31 -10.55
CA ASP A 573 -3.08 27.31 -9.95
C ASP A 573 -3.87 26.03 -9.61
N ILE A 574 -4.10 25.21 -10.63
CA ILE A 574 -4.84 23.95 -10.52
C ILE A 574 -4.21 22.99 -9.49
N PRO A 575 -2.87 22.81 -9.42
CA PRO A 575 -2.26 22.02 -8.35
C PRO A 575 -2.59 22.53 -6.93
N ALA A 576 -2.64 23.84 -6.72
CA ALA A 576 -3.07 24.40 -5.43
C ALA A 576 -4.55 24.12 -5.16
N ILE A 577 -5.44 24.34 -6.15
CA ILE A 577 -6.86 24.03 -6.04
C ILE A 577 -7.08 22.55 -5.70
N TYR A 578 -6.33 21.63 -6.34
CA TYR A 578 -6.37 20.21 -6.03
C TYR A 578 -5.99 19.91 -4.58
N ARG A 579 -4.90 20.49 -4.07
CA ARG A 579 -4.44 20.28 -2.68
C ARG A 579 -5.41 20.82 -1.63
N GLU A 580 -6.08 21.92 -1.93
CA GLU A 580 -6.95 22.63 -0.98
C GLU A 580 -8.41 22.19 -1.04
N GLN A 581 -8.91 21.88 -2.23
CA GLN A 581 -10.33 21.69 -2.53
C GLN A 581 -10.66 20.32 -3.16
N GLY A 582 -9.63 19.53 -3.51
CA GLY A 582 -9.77 18.17 -4.03
C GLY A 582 -9.95 18.10 -5.56
N VAL A 583 -10.04 16.86 -6.06
CA VAL A 583 -10.01 16.53 -7.49
C VAL A 583 -11.16 17.16 -8.29
N ASP A 584 -12.39 17.17 -7.76
CA ASP A 584 -13.56 17.66 -8.49
C ASP A 584 -13.49 19.18 -8.75
N ALA A 585 -13.01 19.96 -7.77
CA ALA A 585 -12.81 21.40 -7.92
C ALA A 585 -11.69 21.70 -8.93
N ALA A 586 -10.60 20.92 -8.87
CA ALA A 586 -9.48 21.05 -9.81
C ALA A 586 -9.89 20.68 -11.24
N VAL A 587 -10.69 19.63 -11.44
CA VAL A 587 -11.27 19.28 -12.75
C VAL A 587 -12.09 20.45 -13.29
N GLY A 588 -13.01 21.00 -12.49
CA GLY A 588 -13.85 22.12 -12.92
C GLY A 588 -13.05 23.36 -13.31
N ALA A 589 -12.05 23.74 -12.51
CA ALA A 589 -11.17 24.85 -12.82
C ALA A 589 -10.29 24.60 -14.06
N PHE A 590 -9.79 23.37 -14.22
CA PHE A 590 -8.98 22.97 -15.37
C PHE A 590 -9.79 23.02 -16.67
N MET A 591 -11.00 22.47 -16.67
CA MET A 591 -11.90 22.52 -17.83
C MET A 591 -12.21 23.97 -18.24
N ALA A 592 -12.54 24.82 -17.25
CA ALA A 592 -12.84 26.23 -17.50
C ALA A 592 -11.65 27.02 -18.08
N ALA A 593 -10.42 26.71 -17.67
CA ALA A 593 -9.22 27.43 -18.09
C ALA A 593 -8.58 26.89 -19.37
N SER A 594 -8.66 25.58 -19.62
CA SER A 594 -8.04 24.93 -20.79
C SER A 594 -8.95 24.83 -22.00
N GLY A 595 -10.28 24.94 -21.80
CA GLY A 595 -11.26 24.61 -22.83
C GLY A 595 -11.43 23.10 -23.05
N PHE A 596 -10.79 22.26 -22.24
CA PHE A 596 -10.97 20.81 -22.27
C PHE A 596 -12.37 20.44 -21.77
N GLU A 597 -13.17 19.79 -22.63
CA GLU A 597 -14.50 19.30 -22.25
C GLU A 597 -14.48 17.81 -21.93
N ILE A 598 -14.99 17.46 -20.75
CA ILE A 598 -15.33 16.08 -20.39
C ILE A 598 -16.84 15.94 -20.58
N PRO A 599 -17.31 15.00 -21.42
CA PRO A 599 -18.74 14.74 -21.56
C PRO A 599 -19.36 14.43 -20.20
N PRO A 600 -20.57 14.96 -19.89
CA PRO A 600 -21.26 14.58 -18.67
C PRO A 600 -21.51 13.06 -18.67
N PRO A 601 -21.43 12.41 -17.49
CA PRO A 601 -21.71 10.99 -17.42
C PRO A 601 -23.17 10.72 -17.86
N PRO A 602 -23.43 9.58 -18.54
CA PRO A 602 -24.78 9.21 -18.94
C PRO A 602 -25.70 9.06 -17.72
N GLU A 603 -27.01 9.35 -17.89
CA GLU A 603 -28.01 9.29 -16.79
C GLU A 603 -28.09 7.91 -16.13
N HIS A 604 -27.82 6.86 -16.90
CA HIS A 604 -27.78 5.47 -16.46
C HIS A 604 -26.48 4.83 -16.94
N PRO A 605 -25.36 5.06 -16.24
CA PRO A 605 -24.07 4.57 -16.68
C PRO A 605 -23.99 3.05 -16.50
N THR A 606 -23.47 2.38 -17.51
CA THR A 606 -23.10 0.97 -17.45
C THR A 606 -21.97 0.74 -16.43
N ALA A 607 -21.79 -0.50 -15.98
CA ALA A 607 -20.68 -0.83 -15.07
C ALA A 607 -19.31 -0.46 -15.68
N GLU A 608 -19.16 -0.60 -17.00
CA GLU A 608 -17.94 -0.22 -17.73
C GLU A 608 -17.71 1.29 -17.75
N GLU A 609 -18.77 2.09 -17.95
CA GLU A 609 -18.69 3.57 -17.90
C GLU A 609 -18.42 4.08 -16.48
N ILE A 610 -18.99 3.43 -15.45
CA ILE A 610 -18.68 3.74 -14.05
C ILE A 610 -17.18 3.48 -13.77
N GLU A 611 -16.67 2.33 -14.23
CA GLU A 611 -15.27 1.97 -14.03
C GLU A 611 -14.32 2.89 -14.81
N GLN A 612 -14.69 3.26 -16.04
CA GLN A 612 -13.97 4.28 -16.81
C GLN A 612 -13.96 5.63 -16.09
N GLY A 613 -15.08 6.04 -15.49
CA GLY A 613 -15.17 7.25 -14.67
C GLY A 613 -14.26 7.22 -13.44
N LYS A 614 -14.15 6.06 -12.76
CA LYS A 614 -13.21 5.89 -11.64
C LYS A 614 -11.75 5.94 -12.10
N ARG A 615 -11.40 5.25 -13.20
CA ARG A 615 -10.05 5.30 -13.79
C ARG A 615 -9.68 6.73 -14.15
N MET A 616 -10.57 7.44 -14.83
CA MET A 616 -10.37 8.84 -15.22
C MET A 616 -10.17 9.73 -13.99
N ARG A 617 -10.98 9.56 -12.93
CA ARG A 617 -10.80 10.28 -11.65
C ARG A 617 -9.42 10.00 -11.05
N GLY A 618 -8.96 8.76 -11.02
CA GLY A 618 -7.61 8.40 -10.56
C GLY A 618 -6.50 9.04 -11.40
N ASN A 619 -6.67 9.09 -12.72
CA ASN A 619 -5.74 9.77 -13.60
C ASN A 619 -5.64 11.28 -13.29
N PHE A 620 -6.76 11.94 -13.00
CA PHE A 620 -6.78 13.35 -12.60
C PHE A 620 -6.02 13.61 -11.29
N GLU A 621 -6.11 12.69 -10.33
CA GLU A 621 -5.35 12.82 -9.07
C GLU A 621 -3.84 12.81 -9.32
N VAL A 622 -3.35 11.89 -10.15
CA VAL A 622 -1.93 11.82 -10.54
C VAL A 622 -1.55 13.05 -11.37
N PHE A 623 -2.42 13.47 -12.29
CA PHE A 623 -2.16 14.61 -13.15
C PHE A 623 -2.01 15.92 -12.37
N PHE A 624 -3.00 16.29 -11.56
CA PHE A 624 -2.94 17.53 -10.79
C PHE A 624 -1.95 17.46 -9.62
N GLY A 625 -1.76 16.28 -9.05
CA GLY A 625 -0.86 16.09 -7.92
C GLY A 625 0.63 16.10 -8.29
N ARG A 626 0.97 15.80 -9.56
CA ARG A 626 2.36 15.62 -10.00
C ARG A 626 2.62 16.12 -11.43
N LEU A 627 1.95 15.54 -12.42
CA LEU A 627 2.33 15.71 -13.84
C LEU A 627 2.15 17.14 -14.34
N MET A 628 1.06 17.81 -13.98
CA MET A 628 0.77 19.15 -14.47
C MET A 628 1.85 20.15 -14.06
N GLY A 629 2.38 20.04 -12.84
CA GLY A 629 3.50 20.85 -12.37
C GLY A 629 4.79 20.55 -13.13
N ALA A 630 5.10 19.27 -13.36
CA ALA A 630 6.28 18.87 -14.11
C ALA A 630 6.24 19.33 -15.57
N ILE A 631 5.09 19.21 -16.24
CA ILE A 631 4.87 19.67 -17.60
C ILE A 631 5.00 21.20 -17.69
N GLY A 632 4.38 21.94 -16.77
CA GLY A 632 4.44 23.40 -16.75
C GLY A 632 5.81 23.97 -16.42
N ALA A 633 6.66 23.22 -15.72
CA ALA A 633 8.04 23.60 -15.40
C ALA A 633 9.05 23.23 -16.50
N TRP A 634 8.65 22.45 -17.50
CA TRP A 634 9.55 22.01 -18.56
C TRP A 634 9.85 23.16 -19.55
N GLU A 635 11.13 23.33 -19.89
CA GLU A 635 11.60 24.33 -20.85
C GLU A 635 12.26 23.64 -22.04
N PRO A 636 11.93 24.02 -23.28
CA PRO A 636 12.50 23.42 -24.47
C PRO A 636 13.96 23.82 -24.67
N ASP A 637 14.84 22.84 -24.87
CA ASP A 637 16.17 23.05 -25.42
C ASP A 637 16.09 23.17 -26.96
N LEU A 638 15.89 24.40 -27.45
CA LEU A 638 15.71 24.66 -28.87
C LEU A 638 16.94 24.31 -29.72
N GLU A 639 18.15 24.40 -29.16
CA GLU A 639 19.37 24.06 -29.88
C GLU A 639 19.46 22.54 -30.08
N ALA A 640 19.20 21.78 -29.01
CA ALA A 640 19.17 20.32 -29.10
C ALA A 640 18.04 19.80 -30.00
N LEU A 641 16.84 20.39 -29.90
CA LEU A 641 15.71 20.03 -30.76
C LEU A 641 15.98 20.34 -32.24
N ALA A 642 16.63 21.47 -32.55
CA ALA A 642 17.01 21.81 -33.92
C ALA A 642 18.15 20.93 -34.45
N ALA A 643 19.02 20.43 -33.58
CA ALA A 643 20.13 19.53 -33.92
C ALA A 643 19.72 18.05 -34.01
N ALA A 644 18.55 17.68 -33.48
CA ALA A 644 18.08 16.29 -33.48
C ALA A 644 17.78 15.80 -34.90
N ASP A 645 18.13 14.55 -35.19
CA ASP A 645 17.78 13.88 -36.46
C ASP A 645 16.27 13.60 -36.62
N THR A 646 15.47 13.96 -35.61
CA THR A 646 14.02 13.81 -35.62
C THR A 646 13.37 14.96 -36.38
N ARG A 647 12.54 14.65 -37.39
CA ARG A 647 11.67 15.66 -37.99
C ARG A 647 10.54 16.03 -37.03
N ILE A 648 10.62 17.19 -36.41
CA ILE A 648 9.59 17.71 -35.51
C ILE A 648 8.58 18.53 -36.32
N VAL A 649 7.33 18.10 -36.31
CA VAL A 649 6.19 18.82 -36.87
C VAL A 649 5.32 19.29 -35.71
N VAL A 650 5.30 20.59 -35.47
CA VAL A 650 4.38 21.17 -34.48
C VAL A 650 3.01 21.33 -35.14
N ALA A 651 2.00 20.69 -34.56
CA ALA A 651 0.63 20.69 -35.05
C ALA A 651 -0.31 21.39 -34.08
N VAL A 652 -1.33 22.07 -34.60
CA VAL A 652 -2.38 22.74 -33.81
C VAL A 652 -3.76 22.51 -34.44
N GLY A 653 -4.81 22.54 -33.63
CA GLY A 653 -6.19 22.46 -34.09
C GLY A 653 -6.74 23.81 -34.57
N ASP A 654 -8.06 23.85 -34.78
CA ASP A 654 -8.80 25.01 -35.31
C ASP A 654 -9.28 25.99 -34.21
N ALA A 655 -8.79 25.85 -32.97
CA ALA A 655 -9.20 26.61 -31.79
C ALA A 655 -8.20 27.73 -31.41
N ALA A 656 -8.05 28.72 -32.29
CA ALA A 656 -7.18 29.87 -32.06
C ALA A 656 -7.53 30.63 -30.75
N GLY A 657 -6.51 31.10 -30.03
CA GLY A 657 -6.66 31.79 -28.75
C GLY A 657 -6.78 30.88 -27.52
N THR A 658 -6.83 29.55 -27.69
CA THR A 658 -6.69 28.62 -26.56
C THR A 658 -5.23 28.51 -26.12
N PRO A 659 -4.93 28.24 -24.83
CA PRO A 659 -3.54 28.12 -24.36
C PRO A 659 -2.72 27.09 -25.16
N ALA A 660 -3.29 25.92 -25.45
CA ALA A 660 -2.57 24.85 -26.14
C ALA A 660 -2.26 25.21 -27.60
N TYR A 661 -3.18 25.89 -28.28
CA TYR A 661 -2.95 26.44 -29.63
C TYR A 661 -1.83 27.48 -29.64
N GLU A 662 -1.92 28.50 -28.77
CA GLU A 662 -0.95 29.61 -28.75
C GLU A 662 0.46 29.12 -28.38
N ALA A 663 0.56 28.17 -27.44
CA ALA A 663 1.82 27.53 -27.10
C ALA A 663 2.43 26.76 -28.29
N GLY A 664 1.61 26.01 -29.03
CA GLY A 664 2.03 25.30 -30.23
C GLY A 664 2.53 26.25 -31.33
N VAL A 665 1.80 27.33 -31.60
CA VAL A 665 2.22 28.36 -32.57
C VAL A 665 3.56 29.00 -32.15
N GLY A 666 3.72 29.31 -30.86
CA GLY A 666 4.96 29.87 -30.31
C GLY A 666 6.15 28.93 -30.48
N LEU A 667 5.97 27.64 -30.19
CA LEU A 667 7.01 26.62 -30.36
C LEU A 667 7.38 26.43 -31.83
N ALA A 668 6.40 26.35 -32.73
CA ALA A 668 6.64 26.21 -34.17
C ALA A 668 7.55 27.32 -34.70
N ARG A 669 7.21 28.58 -34.36
CA ARG A 669 8.00 29.77 -34.71
C ARG A 669 9.40 29.73 -34.12
N ALA A 670 9.55 29.30 -32.88
CA ALA A 670 10.85 29.20 -32.23
C ALA A 670 11.76 28.14 -32.87
N LEU A 671 11.17 27.07 -33.42
CA LEU A 671 11.87 26.06 -34.21
C LEU A 671 12.05 26.46 -35.69
N GLY A 672 11.63 27.67 -36.09
CA GLY A 672 11.76 28.17 -37.45
C GLY A 672 10.78 27.53 -38.45
N SER A 673 9.64 27.05 -37.98
CA SER A 673 8.61 26.38 -38.78
C SER A 673 7.23 27.04 -38.61
N GLU A 674 6.33 26.81 -39.58
CA GLU A 674 4.91 27.17 -39.42
C GLU A 674 4.15 25.97 -38.83
N PRO A 675 3.20 26.19 -37.92
CA PRO A 675 2.41 25.11 -37.34
C PRO A 675 1.50 24.46 -38.39
N VAL A 676 1.36 23.14 -38.33
CA VAL A 676 0.51 22.38 -39.24
C VAL A 676 -0.90 22.26 -38.66
N LEU A 677 -1.89 22.74 -39.40
CA LEU A 677 -3.30 22.63 -38.99
C LEU A 677 -3.81 21.19 -39.10
N PHE A 678 -4.50 20.75 -38.05
CA PHE A 678 -5.22 19.48 -37.96
C PHE A 678 -6.71 19.72 -37.71
N PRO A 679 -7.61 18.84 -38.22
CA PRO A 679 -9.04 18.98 -38.01
C PRO A 679 -9.44 18.90 -36.53
N GLY A 680 -10.39 19.76 -36.14
CA GLY A 680 -10.91 19.82 -34.77
C GLY A 680 -10.04 20.64 -33.82
N ASP A 681 -10.35 20.61 -32.54
CA ASP A 681 -9.62 21.31 -31.48
C ASP A 681 -8.54 20.43 -30.82
N HIS A 682 -8.21 20.70 -29.55
CA HIS A 682 -7.28 19.89 -28.76
C HIS A 682 -7.57 18.38 -28.79
N GLY A 683 -8.85 18.00 -28.90
CA GLY A 683 -9.35 16.63 -28.97
C GLY A 683 -9.79 16.18 -30.36
N GLY A 684 -9.39 16.88 -31.43
CA GLY A 684 -9.82 16.62 -32.81
C GLY A 684 -9.63 15.17 -33.29
N PHE A 685 -8.63 14.46 -32.77
CA PHE A 685 -8.42 13.02 -33.04
C PHE A 685 -9.54 12.11 -32.52
N ALA A 686 -10.34 12.57 -31.55
CA ALA A 686 -11.50 11.86 -31.03
C ALA A 686 -12.81 12.35 -31.68
N ALA A 687 -12.92 13.66 -31.92
CA ALA A 687 -14.12 14.28 -32.50
C ALA A 687 -14.25 14.05 -34.02
N GLU A 688 -13.12 14.10 -34.75
CA GLU A 688 -13.06 13.98 -36.21
C GLU A 688 -12.00 12.94 -36.67
N PRO A 689 -12.08 11.68 -36.22
CA PRO A 689 -10.98 10.71 -36.33
C PRO A 689 -10.61 10.37 -37.79
N GLU A 690 -11.55 10.32 -38.73
CA GLU A 690 -11.25 10.01 -40.13
C GLU A 690 -10.47 11.15 -40.81
N ALA A 691 -10.92 12.39 -40.65
CA ALA A 691 -10.26 13.56 -41.21
C ALA A 691 -8.87 13.75 -40.59
N PHE A 692 -8.79 13.56 -39.27
CA PHE A 692 -7.52 13.60 -38.53
C PHE A 692 -6.55 12.52 -39.01
N ALA A 693 -7.01 11.28 -39.23
CA ALA A 693 -6.17 10.19 -39.73
C ALA A 693 -5.64 10.44 -41.15
N VAL A 694 -6.45 11.04 -42.03
CA VAL A 694 -6.01 11.44 -43.37
C VAL A 694 -4.92 12.50 -43.26
N ARG A 695 -5.14 13.55 -42.46
CA ARG A 695 -4.18 14.62 -42.26
C ARG A 695 -2.87 14.14 -41.63
N LEU A 696 -2.96 13.23 -40.67
CA LEU A 696 -1.80 12.60 -40.05
C LEU A 696 -0.98 11.82 -41.09
N ALA A 697 -1.63 11.00 -41.92
CA ALA A 697 -0.95 10.23 -42.94
C ALA A 697 -0.27 11.12 -43.99
N GLU A 698 -0.89 12.22 -44.41
CA GLU A 698 -0.26 13.22 -45.29
C GLU A 698 0.99 13.83 -44.65
N THR A 699 0.88 14.20 -43.37
CA THR A 699 1.97 14.85 -42.62
C THR A 699 3.15 13.91 -42.42
N LEU A 700 2.90 12.64 -42.11
CA LEU A 700 3.95 11.62 -41.93
C LEU A 700 4.65 11.22 -43.24
N ASN A 701 3.99 11.39 -44.38
CA ASN A 701 4.50 11.00 -45.70
C ASN A 701 5.05 12.17 -46.53
N ALA A 702 4.84 13.42 -46.12
CA ALA A 702 5.46 14.56 -46.79
C ALA A 702 6.99 14.42 -46.72
N GLU A 703 7.71 14.57 -47.83
CA GLU A 703 9.17 14.68 -47.79
C GLU A 703 9.57 16.07 -47.21
N ASN A 704 10.77 16.17 -46.61
CA ASN A 704 11.27 17.41 -46.00
C ASN A 704 11.42 18.54 -47.01
#